data_AF-W0SDU6-F1
#
_entry.id   AF-W0SDU6-F1
#
_cell.length_a   1.000
_cell.length_b   1.000
_cell.length_c   1.000
_cell.angle_alpha   90.00
_cell.angle_beta   90.00
_cell.angle_gamma   90.00
#
_symmetry.space_group_name_H-M   'P 1'
#
loop_
_entity.id
_entity.type
_entity.pdbx_description
1 polymer ?
#
loop_
_entity_poly.entity_id
_entity_poly.type
_entity_poly.pdbx_seq_one_letter_code
_entity_poly.pdbx_strand_id
1 'polypeptide(L)'
;MRPECINAVQQAIGRTLNQQEIQGIEDRIKAMFPAARRTLQESGEAITSSSMLTKAGELAADQLRREAATLKQRVALTVKAHDRIAGFIDRAQTKGRKAYDGLGDAIHDADIYATGTARYFFSQLTDTIRAAQPRLLGMLENPAAVRDLVFEMFGHDTGNPIAQAGAKAWREVSEAMRQSFNAAGGMIRHLENWNLPQPHDALRVREAGVEKWVRSILPLIDRERYVHPDGRLFNDAELGDFFAHAWETIQSDGLNKLEPGVLSGHSARANRHADGRQIHFKGPEEYLAYHSDFGRGNIFDALQGHVSVMARDIALLETWGPNPEHLFRYFHDVAAKDGKPDRIWHGVLPVTTRQLWDNLSGKVAQMGEYAKLGEIAQGVRNIEVMGKLGKAMLSSTNDVQTFLTTLHYNRLPFFDGLTNFVRAFGDDAAEYANRAGLVADSVIADMNRWGENNVGRGWTARLANATMKASLLTAWTDAIRRAFSLTMMGGMGKITRLEWSALDAGDRYRMAAKGITEADWSIYRMAQLEDWRGSRMLTPESIKAVPLADLEAAGFQLGDRNKAISRLLGAIIDESEYASLGQDIYTRAQLNRGLQKGTIEGELARSVALFKGFPFAMVSRHWMRALEANEAGNSRIGYGASLALGLTLFGSLSLDLKDVQSGKDPRDKTDPRFWFQAFAQGGGASIFGDLLYAGLSGHGRGGQSGAATLASAIAGPVVGDAYELAGDLILENIRQAKEGRDTHAGAEALRFGLGHAPLINVWYIRAALDHAFLHQAQEFLSPNYLGRMQDRVYRDYGQDFYWRPGQTLPDRAPRLEAMAGR
;
A
#
# COMPACT_ATOMS: atom_id res chain seq x y z
N MET A 1 26.53 43.49 0.37
CA MET A 1 26.58 43.81 1.82
C MET A 1 27.51 44.99 2.02
N ARG A 2 27.19 45.96 2.88
CA ARG A 2 28.10 47.09 3.11
C ARG A 2 29.38 46.62 3.83
N PRO A 3 30.55 47.25 3.60
CA PRO A 3 31.82 46.85 4.23
C PRO A 3 31.76 46.79 5.76
N GLU A 4 31.00 47.69 6.39
CA GLU A 4 30.87 47.75 7.85
C GLU A 4 30.15 46.51 8.40
N CYS A 5 29.13 46.02 7.68
CA CYS A 5 28.41 44.79 8.04
C CYS A 5 29.30 43.55 7.85
N ILE A 6 30.12 43.51 6.79
CA ILE A 6 31.08 42.42 6.57
C ILE A 6 32.07 42.35 7.74
N ASN A 7 32.64 43.49 8.13
CA ASN A 7 33.60 43.57 9.24
C ASN A 7 32.98 43.14 10.57
N ALA A 8 31.76 43.58 10.87
CA ALA A 8 31.05 43.18 12.09
C ALA A 8 30.79 41.67 12.16
N VAL A 9 30.37 41.07 11.04
CA VAL A 9 30.14 39.61 10.97
C VAL A 9 31.46 38.85 11.07
N GLN A 10 32.52 39.28 10.38
CA GLN A 10 33.85 38.64 10.46
C GLN A 10 34.42 38.70 11.88
N GLN A 11 34.22 39.82 12.60
CA GLN A 11 34.63 39.96 13.99
C GLN A 11 33.84 39.03 14.92
N ALA A 12 32.53 38.87 14.69
CA ALA A 12 31.69 37.96 15.48
C ALA A 12 32.01 36.47 15.25
N ILE A 13 32.33 36.08 14.01
CA ILE A 13 32.67 34.68 13.66
C ILE A 13 34.15 34.37 13.92
N GLY A 14 35.00 35.41 14.04
CA GLY A 14 36.44 35.26 14.29
C GLY A 14 37.24 34.79 13.07
N ARG A 15 36.71 34.95 11.85
CA ARG A 15 37.38 34.61 10.59
C ARG A 15 36.94 35.51 9.45
N THR A 16 37.75 35.58 8.40
CA THR A 16 37.37 36.22 7.14
C THR A 16 36.32 35.39 6.40
N LEU A 17 35.43 36.08 5.70
CA LEU A 17 34.39 35.50 4.85
C LEU A 17 34.79 35.64 3.39
N ASN A 18 34.53 34.62 2.59
CA ASN A 18 34.67 34.73 1.14
C ASN A 18 33.42 35.39 0.51
N GLN A 19 33.52 35.75 -0.77
CA GLN A 19 32.44 36.45 -1.47
C GLN A 19 31.12 35.65 -1.53
N GLN A 20 31.19 34.32 -1.64
CA GLN A 20 30.01 33.47 -1.66
C GLN A 20 29.31 33.42 -0.29
N GLU A 21 30.07 33.41 0.81
CA GLU A 21 29.52 33.42 2.17
C GLU A 21 28.85 34.76 2.49
N ILE A 22 29.46 35.87 2.07
CA ILE A 22 28.88 37.22 2.16
C ILE A 22 27.57 37.27 1.40
N GLN A 23 27.56 36.81 0.15
CA GLN A 23 26.35 36.76 -0.69
C GLN A 23 25.28 35.87 -0.05
N GLY A 24 25.66 34.70 0.45
CA GLY A 24 24.74 33.76 1.10
C GLY A 24 24.08 34.31 2.36
N ILE A 25 24.77 35.15 3.14
CA ILE A 25 24.16 35.86 4.27
C ILE A 25 23.08 36.83 3.78
N GLU A 26 23.37 37.62 2.75
CA GLU A 26 22.39 38.54 2.19
C GLU A 26 21.19 37.81 1.58
N ASP A 27 21.43 36.73 0.85
CA ASP A 27 20.38 35.95 0.20
C ASP A 27 19.47 35.29 1.25
N ARG A 28 20.01 34.84 2.38
CA ARG A 28 19.23 34.28 3.50
C ARG A 28 18.33 35.33 4.15
N ILE A 29 18.87 36.53 4.42
CA ILE A 29 18.06 37.63 4.96
C ILE A 29 16.98 38.01 3.94
N LYS A 30 17.37 38.13 2.66
CA LYS A 30 16.45 38.44 1.57
C LYS A 30 15.30 37.44 1.44
N ALA A 31 15.59 36.15 1.58
CA ALA A 31 14.60 35.09 1.53
C ALA A 31 13.57 35.18 2.67
N MET A 32 13.91 35.83 3.79
CA MET A 32 13.01 35.98 4.95
C MET A 32 12.10 37.20 4.89
N PHE A 33 12.26 38.10 3.91
CA PHE A 33 11.42 39.30 3.83
C PHE A 33 9.91 39.04 3.75
N PRO A 34 9.40 38.05 2.98
CA PRO A 34 7.96 37.75 3.00
C PRO A 34 7.45 37.37 4.39
N ALA A 35 8.21 36.55 5.12
CA ALA A 35 7.87 36.15 6.48
C ALA A 35 7.97 37.33 7.46
N ALA A 36 9.01 38.14 7.33
CA ALA A 36 9.21 39.36 8.12
C ALA A 36 8.05 40.34 7.96
N ARG A 37 7.63 40.60 6.71
CA ARG A 37 6.48 41.47 6.40
C ARG A 37 5.24 41.00 7.11
N ARG A 38 4.95 39.70 7.00
CA ARG A 38 3.79 39.07 7.62
C ARG A 38 3.82 39.21 9.13
N THR A 39 4.94 38.88 9.79
CA THR A 39 5.06 38.99 11.24
C THR A 39 4.86 40.42 11.72
N LEU A 40 5.39 41.41 11.01
CA LEU A 40 5.16 42.83 11.32
C LEU A 40 3.69 43.22 11.15
N GLN A 41 3.03 42.72 10.10
CA GLN A 41 1.61 42.96 9.83
C GLN A 41 0.72 42.38 10.94
N GLU A 42 1.04 41.17 11.42
CA GLU A 42 0.32 40.47 12.49
C GLU A 42 0.58 41.09 13.86
N SER A 43 1.79 41.59 14.13
CA SER A 43 2.10 42.30 15.37
C SER A 43 1.57 43.74 15.40
N GLY A 44 1.04 44.25 14.28
CA GLY A 44 0.61 45.64 14.13
C GLY A 44 1.77 46.63 14.06
N GLU A 45 3.00 46.16 13.84
CA GLU A 45 4.18 46.99 13.69
C GLU A 45 4.24 47.64 12.31
N ALA A 46 4.81 48.86 12.25
CA ALA A 46 4.97 49.56 10.97
C ALA A 46 5.90 48.81 10.02
N ILE A 47 5.41 48.50 8.82
CA ILE A 47 6.20 47.90 7.74
C ILE A 47 7.06 48.99 7.11
N THR A 48 8.32 49.09 7.56
CA THR A 48 9.33 50.01 7.04
C THR A 48 10.53 49.19 6.56
N SER A 49 11.40 49.76 5.71
CA SER A 49 12.61 49.05 5.25
C SER A 49 13.51 48.61 6.42
N SER A 50 13.55 49.38 7.52
CA SER A 50 14.34 49.05 8.70
C SER A 50 13.73 47.92 9.52
N SER A 51 12.43 47.98 9.85
CA SER A 51 11.75 46.90 10.60
C SER A 51 11.75 45.59 9.81
N MET A 52 11.56 45.67 8.49
CA MET A 52 11.69 44.53 7.57
C MET A 52 13.07 43.87 7.64
N LEU A 53 14.15 44.67 7.51
CA LEU A 53 15.52 44.16 7.55
C LEU A 53 15.86 43.52 8.90
N THR A 54 15.48 44.16 10.01
CA THR A 54 15.71 43.63 11.35
C THR A 54 14.97 42.31 11.55
N LYS A 55 13.67 42.28 11.23
CA LYS A 55 12.85 41.07 11.41
C LYS A 55 13.29 39.93 10.49
N ALA A 56 13.64 40.23 9.24
CA ALA A 56 14.20 39.25 8.31
C ALA A 56 15.55 38.71 8.80
N GLY A 57 16.39 39.55 9.40
CA GLY A 57 17.65 39.16 10.03
C GLY A 57 17.47 38.23 11.22
N GLU A 58 16.53 38.53 12.12
CA GLU A 58 16.16 37.66 13.25
C GLU A 58 15.68 36.28 12.77
N LEU A 59 14.74 36.27 11.82
CA LEU A 59 14.19 35.03 11.25
C LEU A 59 15.28 34.21 10.54
N ALA A 60 16.19 34.86 9.82
CA ALA A 60 17.33 34.21 9.16
C ALA A 60 18.31 33.62 10.19
N ALA A 61 18.60 34.33 11.29
CA ALA A 61 19.45 33.84 12.37
C ALA A 61 18.82 32.63 13.08
N ASP A 62 17.53 32.68 13.39
CA ASP A 62 16.80 31.56 13.99
C ASP A 62 16.70 30.35 13.05
N GLN A 63 16.54 30.60 11.74
CA GLN A 63 16.64 29.54 10.75
C GLN A 63 18.04 28.89 10.74
N LEU A 64 19.10 29.69 10.77
CA LEU A 64 20.48 29.18 10.77
C LEU A 64 20.78 28.33 12.02
N ARG A 65 20.31 28.76 13.20
CA ARG A 65 20.43 27.99 14.45
C ARG A 65 19.71 26.65 14.37
N ARG A 66 18.50 26.64 13.80
CA ARG A 66 17.72 25.40 13.56
C ARG A 66 18.43 24.49 12.57
N GLU A 67 18.93 25.01 11.46
CA GLU A 67 19.72 24.24 10.48
C GLU A 67 20.95 23.58 11.14
N ALA A 68 21.68 24.31 11.98
CA ALA A 68 22.83 23.78 12.71
C ALA A 68 22.45 22.68 13.72
N ALA A 69 21.34 22.84 14.45
CA ALA A 69 20.82 21.81 15.35
C ALA A 69 20.40 20.55 14.57
N THR A 70 19.69 20.73 13.45
CA THR A 70 19.28 19.64 12.56
C THR A 70 20.49 18.89 12.00
N LEU A 71 21.59 19.58 11.65
CA LEU A 71 22.82 18.91 11.19
C LEU A 71 23.39 17.96 12.27
N LYS A 72 23.48 18.41 13.54
CA LYS A 72 23.95 17.56 14.65
C LYS A 72 23.04 16.34 14.84
N GLN A 73 21.72 16.57 14.82
CA GLN A 73 20.73 15.51 14.91
C GLN A 73 20.86 14.50 13.77
N ARG A 74 21.05 14.97 12.53
CA ARG A 74 21.23 14.11 11.35
C ARG A 74 22.44 13.19 11.47
N VAL A 75 23.55 13.68 12.02
CA VAL A 75 24.74 12.84 12.27
C VAL A 75 24.40 11.72 13.25
N ALA A 76 23.79 12.04 14.39
CA ALA A 76 23.40 11.03 15.39
C ALA A 76 22.41 9.99 14.83
N LEU A 77 21.42 10.44 14.05
CA LEU A 77 20.46 9.54 13.40
C LEU A 77 21.13 8.65 12.34
N THR A 78 22.11 9.18 11.60
CA THR A 78 22.88 8.38 10.62
C THR A 78 23.69 7.30 11.31
N VAL A 79 24.32 7.59 12.46
CA VAL A 79 25.06 6.59 13.24
C VAL A 79 24.13 5.49 13.75
N LYS A 80 22.96 5.85 14.31
CA LYS A 80 21.97 4.87 14.77
C LYS A 80 21.46 3.99 13.63
N ALA A 81 21.16 4.59 12.47
CA ALA A 81 20.73 3.85 11.29
C ALA A 81 21.83 2.91 10.79
N HIS A 82 23.09 3.36 10.75
CA HIS A 82 24.22 2.52 10.36
C HIS A 82 24.36 1.29 11.27
N ASP A 83 24.34 1.48 12.59
CA ASP A 83 24.41 0.39 13.56
C ASP A 83 23.26 -0.61 13.40
N ARG A 84 22.03 -0.11 13.21
CA ARG A 84 20.85 -0.94 12.94
C ARG A 84 21.05 -1.84 11.72
N ILE A 85 21.42 -1.28 10.57
CA ILE A 85 21.56 -2.04 9.32
C ILE A 85 22.74 -3.01 9.40
N ALA A 86 23.86 -2.60 9.99
CA ALA A 86 25.00 -3.48 10.25
C ALA A 86 24.58 -4.68 11.11
N GLY A 87 23.76 -4.48 12.14
CA GLY A 87 23.23 -5.55 12.97
C GLY A 87 22.35 -6.55 12.21
N PHE A 88 21.59 -6.11 11.20
CA PHE A 88 20.85 -7.06 10.34
C PHE A 88 21.79 -7.93 9.49
N ILE A 89 22.84 -7.32 8.92
CA ILE A 89 23.84 -8.03 8.12
C ILE A 89 24.61 -9.03 8.99
N ASP A 90 25.07 -8.61 10.17
CA ASP A 90 25.79 -9.46 11.12
C ASP A 90 24.96 -10.66 11.60
N ARG A 91 23.68 -10.44 11.95
CA ARG A 91 22.75 -11.52 12.31
C ARG A 91 22.57 -12.52 11.16
N ALA A 92 22.46 -12.05 9.92
CA ALA A 92 22.35 -12.93 8.76
C ALA A 92 23.64 -13.74 8.55
N GLN A 93 24.80 -13.09 8.60
CA GLN A 93 26.10 -13.74 8.43
C GLN A 93 26.40 -14.76 9.52
N THR A 94 26.02 -14.48 10.77
CA THR A 94 26.13 -15.42 11.91
C THR A 94 25.31 -16.69 11.69
N LYS A 95 24.19 -16.60 10.97
CA LYS A 95 23.37 -17.74 10.55
C LYS A 95 23.86 -18.39 9.24
N GLY A 96 25.01 -18.00 8.72
CA GLY A 96 25.55 -18.49 7.45
C GLY A 96 24.85 -17.95 6.19
N ARG A 97 23.94 -16.97 6.33
CA ARG A 97 23.30 -16.27 5.21
C ARG A 97 24.23 -15.21 4.62
N LYS A 98 23.90 -14.68 3.45
CA LYS A 98 24.69 -13.64 2.77
C LYS A 98 24.42 -12.27 3.40
N ALA A 99 25.36 -11.33 3.28
CA ALA A 99 25.09 -9.94 3.66
C ALA A 99 23.87 -9.35 2.94
N TYR A 100 23.66 -9.69 1.67
CA TYR A 100 22.45 -9.30 0.93
C TYR A 100 21.16 -9.80 1.56
N ASP A 101 21.16 -10.99 2.19
CA ASP A 101 19.97 -11.51 2.86
C ASP A 101 19.65 -10.67 4.11
N GLY A 102 20.66 -10.26 4.89
CA GLY A 102 20.48 -9.36 6.04
C GLY A 102 20.07 -7.94 5.62
N LEU A 103 20.63 -7.43 4.52
CA LEU A 103 20.17 -6.17 3.93
C LEU A 103 18.72 -6.26 3.48
N GLY A 104 18.31 -7.39 2.90
CA GLY A 104 16.92 -7.70 2.58
C GLY A 104 16.01 -7.69 3.81
N ASP A 105 16.43 -8.32 4.91
CA ASP A 105 15.69 -8.32 6.19
C ASP A 105 15.50 -6.89 6.72
N ALA A 106 16.52 -6.02 6.60
CA ALA A 106 16.42 -4.63 7.00
C ALA A 106 15.43 -3.81 6.15
N ILE A 107 15.34 -4.10 4.84
CA ILE A 107 14.37 -3.49 3.94
C ILE A 107 12.95 -3.95 4.29
N HIS A 108 12.78 -5.24 4.57
CA HIS A 108 11.49 -5.81 4.99
C HIS A 108 11.02 -5.24 6.32
N ASP A 109 11.91 -5.09 7.30
CA ASP A 109 11.62 -4.43 8.58
C ASP A 109 11.10 -2.99 8.38
N ALA A 110 11.74 -2.23 7.48
CA ALA A 110 11.31 -0.87 7.17
C ALA A 110 9.96 -0.82 6.45
N ASP A 111 9.61 -1.83 5.65
CA ASP A 111 8.30 -1.96 5.00
C ASP A 111 7.18 -2.19 6.03
N ILE A 112 7.40 -3.11 6.98
CA ILE A 112 6.48 -3.36 8.09
C ILE A 112 6.29 -2.08 8.92
N TYR A 113 7.39 -1.39 9.22
CA TYR A 113 7.36 -0.14 9.97
C TYR A 113 6.64 1.00 9.23
N ALA A 114 6.80 1.09 7.91
CA ALA A 114 6.10 2.07 7.07
C ALA A 114 4.59 1.81 7.06
N THR A 115 4.17 0.55 6.95
CA THR A 115 2.77 0.14 7.07
C THR A 115 2.19 0.53 8.42
N GLY A 116 2.90 0.22 9.51
CA GLY A 116 2.48 0.58 10.87
C GLY A 116 2.36 2.09 11.08
N THR A 117 3.34 2.86 10.58
CA THR A 117 3.33 4.33 10.64
C THR A 117 2.16 4.92 9.86
N ALA A 118 1.85 4.39 8.69
CA ALA A 118 0.69 4.84 7.92
C ALA A 118 -0.61 4.62 8.71
N ARG A 119 -0.76 3.44 9.31
CA ARG A 119 -1.97 3.05 10.06
C ARG A 119 -2.14 3.84 11.34
N TYR A 120 -1.03 4.14 12.00
CA TYR A 120 -1.00 5.03 13.16
C TYR A 120 -1.60 6.41 12.86
N PHE A 121 -1.22 7.01 11.74
CA PHE A 121 -1.78 8.31 11.35
C PHE A 121 -3.19 8.20 10.78
N PHE A 122 -3.51 7.15 10.02
CA PHE A 122 -4.86 6.93 9.50
C PHE A 122 -5.90 6.72 10.61
N SER A 123 -5.55 6.04 11.70
CA SER A 123 -6.48 5.82 12.82
C SER A 123 -6.97 7.12 13.44
N GLN A 124 -6.11 8.15 13.42
CA GLN A 124 -6.39 9.48 13.96
C GLN A 124 -7.24 10.34 13.00
N LEU A 125 -7.43 9.90 11.76
CA LEU A 125 -8.25 10.59 10.75
C LEU A 125 -9.68 10.04 10.68
N THR A 126 -10.11 9.21 11.63
CA THR A 126 -11.46 8.61 11.61
C THR A 126 -12.57 9.67 11.49
N ASP A 127 -12.44 10.81 12.18
CA ASP A 127 -13.40 11.91 12.06
C ASP A 127 -13.33 12.60 10.69
N THR A 128 -12.14 12.77 10.11
CA THR A 128 -11.97 13.29 8.74
C THR A 128 -12.60 12.36 7.71
N ILE A 129 -12.44 11.04 7.87
CA ILE A 129 -13.06 10.01 7.03
C ILE A 129 -14.58 10.07 7.14
N ARG A 130 -15.11 10.16 8.36
CA ARG A 130 -16.55 10.29 8.62
C ARG A 130 -17.11 11.59 8.02
N ALA A 131 -16.38 12.69 8.11
CA ALA A 131 -16.77 13.99 7.55
C ALA A 131 -16.86 13.99 6.03
N ALA A 132 -15.99 13.25 5.33
CA ALA A 132 -16.06 13.12 3.87
C ALA A 132 -17.33 12.39 3.39
N GLN A 133 -18.03 11.64 4.26
CA GLN A 133 -19.29 10.91 4.00
C GLN A 133 -19.37 10.27 2.60
N PRO A 134 -18.45 9.37 2.23
CA PRO A 134 -18.50 8.78 0.91
C PRO A 134 -19.76 7.89 0.76
N ARG A 135 -20.53 8.10 -0.31
CA ARG A 135 -21.80 7.41 -0.60
C ARG A 135 -21.57 6.15 -1.43
N LEU A 136 -22.55 5.23 -1.38
CA LEU A 136 -22.59 4.00 -2.19
C LEU A 136 -21.31 3.15 -2.01
N LEU A 137 -21.02 2.69 -0.78
CA LEU A 137 -19.80 1.91 -0.49
C LEU A 137 -18.49 2.60 -0.93
N GLY A 138 -18.36 3.92 -0.81
CA GLY A 138 -17.16 4.62 -1.30
C GLY A 138 -17.19 4.99 -2.79
N MET A 139 -18.24 4.64 -3.53
CA MET A 139 -18.27 4.80 -4.99
C MET A 139 -18.66 6.20 -5.49
N LEU A 140 -19.30 7.00 -4.65
CA LEU A 140 -19.73 8.36 -4.99
C LEU A 140 -19.29 9.31 -3.89
N GLU A 141 -18.61 10.38 -4.26
CA GLU A 141 -18.40 11.49 -3.33
C GLU A 141 -19.73 12.11 -2.93
N ASN A 142 -19.77 12.69 -1.74
CA ASN A 142 -20.82 13.59 -1.33
C ASN A 142 -20.29 15.03 -1.49
N PRO A 143 -20.56 15.72 -2.61
CA PRO A 143 -19.94 17.02 -2.90
C PRO A 143 -20.23 18.08 -1.83
N ALA A 144 -21.41 18.00 -1.19
CA ALA A 144 -21.77 18.90 -0.09
C ALA A 144 -20.91 18.65 1.16
N ALA A 145 -20.72 17.38 1.55
CA ALA A 145 -19.89 17.04 2.71
C ALA A 145 -18.40 17.35 2.48
N VAL A 146 -17.89 17.08 1.27
CA VAL A 146 -16.52 17.44 0.87
C VAL A 146 -16.36 18.96 0.87
N ARG A 147 -17.32 19.70 0.33
CA ARG A 147 -17.32 21.17 0.38
C ARG A 147 -17.24 21.65 1.83
N ASP A 148 -18.14 21.19 2.70
CA ASP A 148 -18.15 21.66 4.10
C ASP A 148 -16.82 21.34 4.80
N LEU A 149 -16.28 20.13 4.61
CA LEU A 149 -14.98 19.74 5.16
C LEU A 149 -13.85 20.65 4.68
N VAL A 150 -13.80 20.97 3.38
CA VAL A 150 -12.78 21.85 2.80
C VAL A 150 -12.91 23.27 3.35
N PHE A 151 -14.13 23.79 3.51
CA PHE A 151 -14.36 25.12 4.08
C PHE A 151 -13.87 25.19 5.53
N GLU A 152 -14.19 24.20 6.35
CA GLU A 152 -13.73 24.10 7.73
C GLU A 152 -12.21 23.96 7.85
N MET A 153 -11.57 23.26 6.90
CA MET A 153 -10.10 23.16 6.81
C MET A 153 -9.45 24.50 6.45
N PHE A 154 -10.14 25.36 5.70
CA PHE A 154 -9.73 26.74 5.45
C PHE A 154 -10.13 27.72 6.56
N GLY A 155 -10.83 27.27 7.60
CA GLY A 155 -11.25 28.11 8.74
C GLY A 155 -12.57 28.86 8.53
N HIS A 156 -13.36 28.48 7.52
CA HIS A 156 -14.71 29.01 7.32
C HIS A 156 -15.72 28.14 8.05
N ASP A 157 -16.44 28.72 9.01
CA ASP A 157 -17.49 28.01 9.75
C ASP A 157 -18.68 27.72 8.83
N THR A 158 -18.98 26.42 8.69
CA THR A 158 -20.08 25.88 7.89
C THR A 158 -21.30 25.56 8.72
N GLY A 159 -21.19 25.60 10.06
CA GLY A 159 -22.20 25.11 11.00
C GLY A 159 -22.34 23.59 11.03
N ASN A 160 -21.47 22.84 10.34
CA ASN A 160 -21.51 21.38 10.29
C ASN A 160 -20.53 20.79 11.32
N PRO A 161 -21.00 20.25 12.46
CA PRO A 161 -20.13 19.78 13.54
C PRO A 161 -19.26 18.59 13.12
N ILE A 162 -19.72 17.77 12.16
CA ILE A 162 -18.95 16.64 11.64
C ILE A 162 -17.79 17.17 10.79
N ALA A 163 -18.03 18.17 9.93
CA ALA A 163 -16.98 18.81 9.13
C ALA A 163 -15.94 19.51 10.02
N GLN A 164 -16.39 20.20 11.07
CA GLN A 164 -15.50 20.85 12.06
C GLN A 164 -14.58 19.83 12.75
N ALA A 165 -15.15 18.71 13.22
CA ALA A 165 -14.38 17.63 13.84
C ALA A 165 -13.37 17.03 12.84
N GLY A 166 -13.79 16.79 11.59
CA GLY A 166 -12.94 16.27 10.53
C GLY A 166 -11.79 17.20 10.16
N ALA A 167 -12.04 18.51 10.09
CA ALA A 167 -11.01 19.53 9.84
C ALA A 167 -10.02 19.65 11.01
N LYS A 168 -10.51 19.58 12.25
CA LYS A 168 -9.66 19.56 13.44
C LYS A 168 -8.73 18.35 13.45
N ALA A 169 -9.26 17.14 13.26
CA ALA A 169 -8.47 15.92 13.21
C ALA A 169 -7.38 15.98 12.12
N TRP A 170 -7.72 16.52 10.94
CA TRP A 170 -6.75 16.72 9.86
C TRP A 170 -5.61 17.68 10.24
N ARG A 171 -5.92 18.83 10.84
CA ARG A 171 -4.91 19.80 11.30
C ARG A 171 -3.96 19.17 12.33
N GLU A 172 -4.50 18.45 13.31
CA GLU A 172 -3.70 17.79 14.35
C GLU A 172 -2.78 16.70 13.77
N VAL A 173 -3.30 15.84 12.88
CA VAL A 173 -2.52 14.75 12.27
C VAL A 173 -1.45 15.29 11.32
N SER A 174 -1.77 16.27 10.49
CA SER A 174 -0.80 16.87 9.56
C SER A 174 0.35 17.56 10.29
N GLU A 175 0.07 18.26 11.40
CA GLU A 175 1.10 18.85 12.26
C GLU A 175 1.91 17.76 12.98
N ALA A 176 1.28 16.69 13.47
CA ALA A 176 1.97 15.56 14.07
C ALA A 176 2.92 14.86 13.08
N MET A 177 2.51 14.72 11.81
CA MET A 177 3.36 14.21 10.73
C MET A 177 4.56 15.12 10.48
N ARG A 178 4.33 16.44 10.41
CA ARG A 178 5.40 17.44 10.23
C ARG A 178 6.43 17.35 11.35
N GLN A 179 5.97 17.27 12.60
CA GLN A 179 6.82 17.15 13.78
C GLN A 179 7.61 15.84 13.77
N SER A 180 6.96 14.71 13.44
CA SER A 180 7.61 13.41 13.34
C SER A 180 8.67 13.38 12.24
N PHE A 181 8.39 13.96 11.07
CA PHE A 181 9.35 14.08 9.97
C PHE A 181 10.57 14.90 10.37
N ASN A 182 10.37 16.03 11.08
CA ASN A 182 11.46 16.86 11.57
C ASN A 182 12.27 16.17 12.68
N ALA A 183 11.61 15.45 13.58
CA ALA A 183 12.27 14.64 14.60
C ALA A 183 13.11 13.50 14.00
N ALA A 184 12.76 13.03 12.80
CA ALA A 184 13.53 12.06 12.02
C ALA A 184 14.66 12.70 11.18
N GLY A 185 14.97 13.98 11.39
CA GLY A 185 16.04 14.71 10.70
C GLY A 185 15.60 15.45 9.44
N GLY A 186 14.30 15.45 9.15
CA GLY A 186 13.69 16.29 8.12
C GLY A 186 13.69 17.78 8.47
N MET A 187 13.29 18.63 7.52
CA MET A 187 13.12 20.06 7.76
C MET A 187 11.91 20.62 7.00
N ILE A 188 10.72 20.44 7.56
CA ILE A 188 9.47 21.04 7.08
C ILE A 188 9.15 22.26 7.93
N ARG A 189 9.05 23.40 7.27
CA ARG A 189 8.63 24.67 7.90
C ARG A 189 7.16 24.60 8.29
N HIS A 190 6.83 25.16 9.44
CA HIS A 190 5.43 25.35 9.80
C HIS A 190 4.84 26.46 8.91
N LEU A 191 3.64 26.21 8.38
CA LEU A 191 2.90 27.12 7.55
C LEU A 191 1.49 27.17 8.14
N GLU A 192 1.14 28.28 8.79
CA GLU A 192 -0.16 28.42 9.48
C GLU A 192 -1.35 28.17 8.54
N ASN A 193 -1.20 28.49 7.25
CA ASN A 193 -2.24 28.34 6.23
C ASN A 193 -2.03 27.10 5.35
N TRP A 194 -1.31 26.09 5.86
CA TRP A 194 -1.23 24.80 5.21
C TRP A 194 -2.52 24.03 5.49
N ASN A 195 -3.54 24.26 4.66
CA ASN A 195 -4.87 23.69 4.89
C ASN A 195 -4.99 22.27 4.31
N LEU A 196 -4.65 22.13 3.03
CA LEU A 196 -4.86 20.91 2.23
C LEU A 196 -3.71 20.62 1.28
N PRO A 197 -3.36 19.36 0.98
CA PRO A 197 -2.43 19.03 -0.09
C PRO A 197 -2.98 19.48 -1.45
N GLN A 198 -2.09 19.78 -2.38
CA GLN A 198 -2.42 20.28 -3.72
C GLN A 198 -1.87 19.32 -4.78
N PRO A 199 -2.47 18.12 -4.96
CA PRO A 199 -2.00 17.21 -5.98
C PRO A 199 -2.44 17.69 -7.37
N HIS A 200 -1.53 17.64 -8.33
CA HIS A 200 -1.77 18.06 -9.70
C HIS A 200 -1.84 16.85 -10.65
N ASP A 201 -2.76 16.92 -11.60
CA ASP A 201 -2.85 16.00 -12.74
C ASP A 201 -1.90 16.48 -13.84
N ALA A 202 -0.70 15.90 -13.90
CA ALA A 202 0.32 16.30 -14.88
C ALA A 202 -0.18 16.20 -16.34
N LEU A 203 -1.05 15.23 -16.66
CA LEU A 203 -1.59 15.06 -18.01
C LEU A 203 -2.59 16.16 -18.36
N ARG A 204 -3.56 16.46 -17.49
CA ARG A 204 -4.51 17.56 -17.72
C ARG A 204 -3.80 18.91 -17.80
N VAL A 205 -2.82 19.12 -16.94
CA VAL A 205 -2.00 20.34 -16.96
C VAL A 205 -1.21 20.44 -18.27
N ARG A 206 -0.64 19.33 -18.74
CA ARG A 206 0.05 19.26 -20.05
C ARG A 206 -0.89 19.47 -21.24
N GLU A 207 -2.06 18.83 -21.24
CA GLU A 207 -3.08 18.94 -22.28
C GLU A 207 -3.71 20.34 -22.37
N ALA A 208 -3.84 21.03 -21.23
CA ALA A 208 -4.31 22.41 -21.22
C ALA A 208 -3.32 23.37 -21.88
N GLY A 209 -2.02 23.08 -21.80
CA GLY A 209 -0.95 23.98 -22.23
C GLY A 209 -0.75 25.16 -21.27
N VAL A 210 0.43 25.77 -21.34
CA VAL A 210 0.86 26.82 -20.40
C VAL A 210 -0.09 28.02 -20.38
N GLU A 211 -0.50 28.53 -21.55
CA GLU A 211 -1.34 29.74 -21.63
C GLU A 211 -2.70 29.56 -20.98
N LYS A 212 -3.36 28.43 -21.25
CA LYS A 212 -4.68 28.13 -20.68
C LYS A 212 -4.56 27.90 -19.17
N TRP A 213 -3.57 27.12 -18.74
CA TRP A 213 -3.39 26.81 -17.33
C TRP A 213 -3.07 28.05 -16.50
N VAL A 214 -2.14 28.90 -16.97
CA VAL A 214 -1.80 30.17 -16.31
C VAL A 214 -3.03 31.08 -16.23
N ARG A 215 -3.79 31.21 -17.32
CA ARG A 215 -5.03 32.01 -17.32
C ARG A 215 -6.09 31.48 -16.34
N SER A 216 -6.18 30.16 -16.19
CA SER A 216 -7.11 29.52 -15.24
C SER A 216 -6.69 29.69 -13.78
N ILE A 217 -5.39 29.68 -13.46
CA ILE A 217 -4.92 29.74 -12.06
C ILE A 217 -4.79 31.17 -11.52
N LEU A 218 -4.42 32.15 -12.34
CA LEU A 218 -4.24 33.54 -11.92
C LEU A 218 -5.44 34.16 -11.15
N PRO A 219 -6.71 33.96 -11.54
CA PRO A 219 -7.82 34.51 -10.78
C PRO A 219 -8.07 33.81 -9.44
N LEU A 220 -7.51 32.62 -9.22
CA LEU A 220 -7.76 31.75 -8.07
C LEU A 220 -6.78 31.97 -6.91
N ILE A 221 -5.68 32.69 -7.14
CA ILE A 221 -4.56 32.79 -6.21
C ILE A 221 -4.58 34.05 -5.33
N ASP A 222 -4.05 33.92 -4.12
CA ASP A 222 -3.85 35.02 -3.18
C ASP A 222 -2.62 35.84 -3.58
N ARG A 223 -2.86 36.97 -4.27
CA ARG A 223 -1.80 37.83 -4.82
C ARG A 223 -0.90 38.45 -3.75
N GLU A 224 -1.39 38.58 -2.52
CA GLU A 224 -0.62 39.17 -1.42
C GLU A 224 0.54 38.28 -0.97
N ARG A 225 0.55 37.01 -1.40
CA ARG A 225 1.61 36.03 -1.08
C ARG A 225 2.82 36.10 -1.99
N TYR A 226 2.70 36.75 -3.15
CA TYR A 226 3.76 36.82 -4.14
C TYR A 226 4.50 38.14 -3.99
N VAL A 227 5.46 38.14 -3.07
CA VAL A 227 6.24 39.29 -2.63
C VAL A 227 7.70 39.09 -3.01
N HIS A 228 8.32 40.10 -3.62
CA HIS A 228 9.75 40.12 -3.92
C HIS A 228 10.58 40.29 -2.65
N PRO A 229 11.89 40.00 -2.70
CA PRO A 229 12.79 40.28 -1.59
C PRO A 229 12.80 41.76 -1.17
N ASP A 230 12.52 42.71 -2.04
CA ASP A 230 12.44 44.14 -1.68
C ASP A 230 11.11 44.53 -1.01
N GLY A 231 10.19 43.57 -0.86
CA GLY A 231 8.87 43.78 -0.27
C GLY A 231 7.78 44.22 -1.26
N ARG A 232 8.08 44.46 -2.55
CA ARG A 232 7.05 44.78 -3.55
C ARG A 232 6.24 43.54 -3.96
N LEU A 233 5.00 43.73 -4.37
CA LEU A 233 4.18 42.65 -4.92
C LEU A 233 4.58 42.33 -6.38
N PHE A 234 4.36 41.10 -6.79
CA PHE A 234 4.51 40.69 -8.18
C PHE A 234 3.48 41.40 -9.07
N ASN A 235 3.93 41.93 -10.20
CA ASN A 235 3.02 42.42 -11.25
C ASN A 235 2.44 41.25 -12.08
N ASP A 236 1.49 41.53 -12.98
CA ASP A 236 0.82 40.49 -13.77
C ASP A 236 1.75 39.67 -14.67
N ALA A 237 2.77 40.29 -15.26
CA ALA A 237 3.74 39.61 -16.10
C ALA A 237 4.65 38.69 -15.26
N GLU A 238 5.20 39.22 -14.15
CA GLU A 238 6.05 38.46 -13.23
C GLU A 238 5.30 37.26 -12.64
N LEU A 239 4.01 37.43 -12.33
CA LEU A 239 3.17 36.36 -11.80
C LEU A 239 2.84 35.33 -12.87
N GLY A 240 2.57 35.77 -14.11
CA GLY A 240 2.41 34.90 -15.27
C GLY A 240 3.66 34.03 -15.53
N ASP A 241 4.84 34.64 -15.49
CA ASP A 241 6.12 33.95 -15.65
C ASP A 241 6.36 32.94 -14.52
N PHE A 242 6.10 33.31 -13.27
CA PHE A 242 6.20 32.40 -12.13
C PHE A 242 5.34 31.14 -12.33
N PHE A 243 4.08 31.32 -12.74
CA PHE A 243 3.20 30.19 -13.02
C PHE A 243 3.59 29.41 -14.26
N ALA A 244 4.18 30.03 -15.29
CA ALA A 244 4.74 29.29 -16.42
C ALA A 244 5.85 28.31 -15.97
N HIS A 245 6.75 28.72 -15.07
CA HIS A 245 7.76 27.83 -14.49
C HIS A 245 7.15 26.74 -13.58
N ALA A 246 6.09 27.09 -12.84
CA ALA A 246 5.34 26.11 -12.06
C ALA A 246 4.68 25.06 -12.97
N TRP A 247 4.12 25.48 -14.11
CA TRP A 247 3.55 24.60 -15.13
C TRP A 247 4.59 23.62 -15.67
N GLU A 248 5.79 24.10 -16.03
CA GLU A 248 6.88 23.24 -16.52
C GLU A 248 7.27 22.15 -15.52
N THR A 249 7.26 22.49 -14.24
CA THR A 249 7.54 21.56 -13.14
C THR A 249 6.43 20.53 -12.99
N ILE A 250 5.17 20.97 -13.02
CA ILE A 250 4.00 20.08 -12.84
C ILE A 250 3.83 19.14 -14.02
N GLN A 251 3.93 19.63 -15.26
CA GLN A 251 3.73 18.82 -16.46
C GLN A 251 4.82 17.76 -16.65
N SER A 252 6.03 18.04 -16.16
CA SER A 252 7.16 17.11 -16.21
C SER A 252 7.24 16.20 -14.98
N ASP A 253 6.30 16.30 -14.03
CA ASP A 253 6.37 15.63 -12.73
C ASP A 253 7.71 15.86 -12.00
N GLY A 254 8.27 17.07 -12.16
CA GLY A 254 9.54 17.50 -11.60
C GLY A 254 10.80 17.03 -12.35
N LEU A 255 10.66 16.33 -13.48
CA LEU A 255 11.81 15.91 -14.30
C LEU A 255 12.59 17.10 -14.87
N ASN A 256 11.97 18.28 -15.00
CA ASN A 256 12.66 19.51 -15.40
C ASN A 256 13.74 19.96 -14.40
N LYS A 257 13.72 19.47 -13.15
CA LYS A 257 14.74 19.76 -12.13
C LYS A 257 15.96 18.84 -12.21
N LEU A 258 16.00 17.92 -13.18
CA LEU A 258 17.16 17.06 -13.41
C LEU A 258 18.24 17.84 -14.16
N GLU A 259 19.41 18.01 -13.54
CA GLU A 259 20.58 18.60 -14.18
C GLU A 259 21.41 17.52 -14.91
N PRO A 260 21.54 17.56 -16.25
CA PRO A 260 22.29 16.56 -17.00
C PRO A 260 23.77 16.54 -16.63
N GLY A 261 24.35 15.35 -16.44
CA GLY A 261 25.78 15.18 -16.17
C GLY A 261 26.22 15.56 -14.75
N VAL A 262 25.39 16.27 -13.99
CA VAL A 262 25.58 16.42 -12.55
C VAL A 262 25.15 15.10 -11.91
N LEU A 263 26.07 14.43 -11.23
CA LEU A 263 25.72 13.46 -10.19
C LEU A 263 24.96 14.27 -9.13
N SER A 264 23.67 14.50 -9.36
CA SER A 264 22.76 15.03 -8.36
C SER A 264 22.73 13.95 -7.30
N GLY A 265 23.66 14.05 -6.35
CA GLY A 265 23.65 13.29 -5.12
C GLY A 265 22.26 13.57 -4.57
N HIS A 266 21.40 12.54 -4.62
CA HIS A 266 19.98 12.72 -4.40
C HIS A 266 19.86 13.56 -3.14
N SER A 267 19.27 14.76 -3.26
CA SER A 267 19.10 15.63 -2.11
C SER A 267 18.52 14.76 -1.00
N ALA A 268 19.15 14.79 0.19
CA ALA A 268 18.82 13.84 1.25
C ALA A 268 17.30 13.78 1.40
N ARG A 269 16.69 12.60 1.57
CA ARG A 269 15.21 12.48 1.64
C ARG A 269 14.62 13.42 2.71
N ALA A 270 15.40 13.72 3.75
CA ALA A 270 15.13 14.75 4.75
C ALA A 270 14.83 16.16 4.21
N ASN A 271 15.28 16.50 3.00
CA ASN A 271 15.07 17.77 2.32
C ASN A 271 13.88 17.75 1.36
N ARG A 272 13.21 16.61 1.14
CA ARG A 272 12.15 16.45 0.13
C ARG A 272 11.00 17.45 0.28
N HIS A 273 10.71 17.85 1.52
CA HIS A 273 9.61 18.74 1.89
C HIS A 273 10.10 20.09 2.44
N ALA A 274 11.38 20.42 2.20
CA ALA A 274 11.99 21.65 2.73
C ALA A 274 11.56 22.91 1.98
N ASP A 275 11.17 22.75 0.71
CA ASP A 275 10.58 23.82 -0.08
C ASP A 275 9.16 24.09 0.42
N GLY A 276 8.89 25.35 0.79
CA GLY A 276 7.56 25.76 1.21
C GLY A 276 6.53 25.61 0.09
N ARG A 277 5.25 25.54 0.44
CA ARG A 277 4.13 25.66 -0.53
C ARG A 277 4.32 26.93 -1.36
N GLN A 278 4.22 26.79 -2.68
CA GLN A 278 4.44 27.88 -3.64
C GLN A 278 3.12 28.40 -4.24
N ILE A 279 2.09 27.55 -4.32
CA ILE A 279 0.77 27.94 -4.84
C ILE A 279 -0.16 28.22 -3.67
N HIS A 280 -0.60 29.48 -3.57
CA HIS A 280 -1.50 29.96 -2.53
C HIS A 280 -2.84 30.36 -3.14
N PHE A 281 -3.91 29.64 -2.78
CA PHE A 281 -5.28 29.96 -3.20
C PHE A 281 -5.91 31.00 -2.27
N LYS A 282 -6.82 31.81 -2.80
CA LYS A 282 -7.55 32.84 -2.03
C LYS A 282 -8.40 32.24 -0.92
N GLY A 283 -9.11 31.15 -1.24
CA GLY A 283 -10.05 30.51 -0.35
C GLY A 283 -10.38 29.07 -0.75
N PRO A 284 -11.33 28.45 -0.03
CA PRO A 284 -11.74 27.07 -0.29
C PRO A 284 -12.44 26.91 -1.65
N GLU A 285 -13.21 27.90 -2.10
CA GLU A 285 -13.87 27.88 -3.42
C GLU A 285 -12.86 27.82 -4.56
N GLU A 286 -11.83 28.67 -4.53
CA GLU A 286 -10.80 28.72 -5.56
C GLU A 286 -9.98 27.43 -5.59
N TYR A 287 -9.70 26.86 -4.43
CA TYR A 287 -9.04 25.56 -4.32
C TYR A 287 -9.89 24.44 -4.93
N LEU A 288 -11.19 24.38 -4.62
CA LEU A 288 -12.11 23.38 -5.19
C LEU A 288 -12.26 23.54 -6.70
N ALA A 289 -12.36 24.78 -7.20
CA ALA A 289 -12.42 25.07 -8.63
C ALA A 289 -11.15 24.59 -9.34
N TYR A 290 -9.97 24.92 -8.81
CA TYR A 290 -8.70 24.45 -9.35
C TYR A 290 -8.59 22.91 -9.34
N HIS A 291 -8.98 22.28 -8.22
CA HIS A 291 -8.89 20.83 -8.07
C HIS A 291 -9.85 20.09 -9.01
N SER A 292 -11.04 20.62 -9.28
CA SER A 292 -11.97 20.03 -10.26
C SER A 292 -11.33 19.94 -11.66
N ASP A 293 -10.63 21.00 -12.08
CA ASP A 293 -10.06 21.08 -13.42
C ASP A 293 -8.72 20.33 -13.53
N PHE A 294 -7.81 20.57 -12.59
CA PHE A 294 -6.39 20.16 -12.66
C PHE A 294 -5.92 19.31 -11.48
N GLY A 295 -6.81 19.00 -10.53
CA GLY A 295 -6.50 18.12 -9.41
C GLY A 295 -6.39 16.66 -9.82
N ARG A 296 -5.50 15.93 -9.14
CA ARG A 296 -5.38 14.48 -9.29
C ARG A 296 -6.23 13.77 -8.23
N GLY A 297 -7.06 12.83 -8.67
CA GLY A 297 -8.01 12.14 -7.81
C GLY A 297 -9.10 13.08 -7.30
N ASN A 298 -9.73 12.71 -6.20
CA ASN A 298 -10.61 13.59 -5.45
C ASN A 298 -9.93 14.17 -4.19
N ILE A 299 -10.61 15.05 -3.45
CA ILE A 299 -10.04 15.70 -2.26
C ILE A 299 -9.61 14.68 -1.20
N PHE A 300 -10.43 13.67 -0.97
CA PHE A 300 -10.16 12.67 0.04
C PHE A 300 -8.98 11.76 -0.36
N ASP A 301 -8.83 11.44 -1.65
CA ASP A 301 -7.66 10.76 -2.21
C ASP A 301 -6.40 11.62 -2.01
N ALA A 302 -6.52 12.95 -2.16
CA ALA A 302 -5.42 13.88 -1.92
C ALA A 302 -4.94 13.83 -0.46
N LEU A 303 -5.86 13.83 0.50
CA LEU A 303 -5.57 13.71 1.93
C LEU A 303 -4.84 12.39 2.21
N GLN A 304 -5.38 11.27 1.71
CA GLN A 304 -4.83 9.95 1.92
C GLN A 304 -3.44 9.78 1.27
N GLY A 305 -3.29 10.24 0.03
CA GLY A 305 -2.03 10.20 -0.70
C GLY A 305 -0.94 10.96 0.05
N HIS A 306 -1.28 12.13 0.60
CA HIS A 306 -0.37 12.89 1.45
C HIS A 306 0.05 12.09 2.70
N VAL A 307 -0.91 11.52 3.42
CA VAL A 307 -0.64 10.70 4.62
C VAL A 307 0.26 9.51 4.29
N SER A 308 -0.02 8.80 3.20
CA SER A 308 0.75 7.62 2.78
C SER A 308 2.20 7.99 2.40
N VAL A 309 2.39 9.08 1.67
CA VAL A 309 3.73 9.57 1.29
C VAL A 309 4.51 10.03 2.52
N MET A 310 3.88 10.83 3.39
CA MET A 310 4.50 11.33 4.62
C MET A 310 4.86 10.20 5.57
N ALA A 311 3.96 9.26 5.80
CA ALA A 311 4.20 8.10 6.67
C ALA A 311 5.37 7.25 6.17
N ARG A 312 5.45 6.99 4.86
CA ARG A 312 6.59 6.28 4.25
C ARG A 312 7.89 7.06 4.40
N ASP A 313 7.86 8.37 4.17
CA ASP A 313 9.06 9.20 4.30
C ASP A 313 9.54 9.27 5.75
N ILE A 314 8.64 9.45 6.72
CA ILE A 314 8.93 9.38 8.16
C ILE A 314 9.54 8.01 8.50
N ALA A 315 8.89 6.93 8.07
CA ALA A 315 9.35 5.57 8.34
C ALA A 315 10.76 5.31 7.80
N LEU A 316 11.06 5.76 6.58
CA LEU A 316 12.39 5.65 5.99
C LEU A 316 13.42 6.49 6.74
N LEU A 317 13.09 7.71 7.18
CA LEU A 317 14.01 8.52 7.96
C LEU A 317 14.28 7.93 9.35
N GLU A 318 13.28 7.35 9.99
CA GLU A 318 13.41 6.75 11.31
C GLU A 318 14.15 5.41 11.31
N THR A 319 14.11 4.67 10.18
CA THR A 319 14.76 3.35 10.06
C THR A 319 16.12 3.40 9.34
N TRP A 320 16.25 4.23 8.30
CA TRP A 320 17.46 4.35 7.45
C TRP A 320 18.18 5.69 7.59
N GLY A 321 17.72 6.54 8.51
CA GLY A 321 18.34 7.83 8.78
C GLY A 321 18.06 8.92 7.73
N PRO A 322 18.68 10.10 7.84
CA PRO A 322 18.33 11.27 7.05
C PRO A 322 18.55 11.16 5.54
N ASN A 323 19.48 10.30 5.11
CA ASN A 323 19.74 10.01 3.70
C ASN A 323 19.63 8.49 3.41
N PRO A 324 18.39 7.95 3.34
CA PRO A 324 18.16 6.52 3.18
C PRO A 324 18.80 5.94 1.92
N GLU A 325 18.76 6.67 0.79
CA GLU A 325 19.30 6.21 -0.49
C GLU A 325 20.82 6.05 -0.44
N HIS A 326 21.53 6.99 0.20
CA HIS A 326 22.97 6.89 0.38
C HIS A 326 23.34 5.72 1.30
N LEU A 327 22.61 5.56 2.41
CA LEU A 327 22.87 4.46 3.35
C LEU A 327 22.60 3.09 2.71
N PHE A 328 21.54 2.97 1.91
CA PHE A 328 21.26 1.77 1.12
C PHE A 328 22.40 1.44 0.16
N ARG A 329 22.87 2.42 -0.63
CA ARG A 329 24.00 2.22 -1.56
C ARG A 329 25.27 1.79 -0.82
N TYR A 330 25.58 2.44 0.29
CA TYR A 330 26.72 2.06 1.13
C TYR A 330 26.65 0.58 1.56
N PHE A 331 25.52 0.14 2.13
CA PHE A 331 25.40 -1.26 2.56
C PHE A 331 25.24 -2.24 1.41
N HIS A 332 24.71 -1.81 0.26
CA HIS A 332 24.71 -2.59 -0.97
C HIS A 332 26.14 -2.89 -1.43
N ASP A 333 27.00 -1.87 -1.43
CA ASP A 333 28.42 -1.99 -1.78
C ASP A 333 29.20 -2.80 -0.73
N VAL A 334 28.88 -2.65 0.55
CA VAL A 334 29.43 -3.51 1.63
C VAL A 334 29.07 -4.97 1.37
N ALA A 335 27.80 -5.26 1.08
CA ALA A 335 27.35 -6.61 0.75
C ALA A 335 27.99 -7.15 -0.55
N ALA A 336 28.29 -6.27 -1.52
CA ALA A 336 28.97 -6.65 -2.76
C ALA A 336 30.41 -7.14 -2.52
N LYS A 337 31.09 -6.62 -1.49
CA LYS A 337 32.46 -7.03 -1.13
C LYS A 337 32.55 -8.49 -0.67
N ASP A 338 31.45 -9.10 -0.22
CA ASP A 338 31.38 -10.53 0.10
C ASP A 338 31.54 -11.41 -1.16
N GLY A 339 31.47 -10.85 -2.37
CA GLY A 339 31.63 -11.57 -3.64
C GLY A 339 30.45 -12.48 -4.01
N LYS A 340 29.40 -12.53 -3.20
CA LYS A 340 28.18 -13.31 -3.45
C LYS A 340 27.18 -12.50 -4.27
N PRO A 341 26.40 -13.11 -5.19
CA PRO A 341 25.44 -12.37 -5.99
C PRO A 341 24.28 -11.83 -5.15
N ASP A 342 23.81 -10.62 -5.49
CA ASP A 342 22.59 -9.98 -4.97
C ASP A 342 21.36 -10.75 -5.44
N ARG A 343 21.08 -11.86 -4.75
CA ARG A 343 20.00 -12.78 -5.07
C ARG A 343 19.45 -13.38 -3.79
N ILE A 344 18.34 -12.82 -3.35
CA ILE A 344 17.58 -13.25 -2.17
C ILE A 344 16.48 -14.19 -2.63
N TRP A 345 16.42 -15.38 -2.02
CA TRP A 345 15.37 -16.35 -2.26
C TRP A 345 14.34 -16.29 -1.13
N HIS A 346 13.29 -15.49 -1.34
CA HIS A 346 12.15 -15.36 -0.42
C HIS A 346 10.85 -15.33 -1.23
N GLY A 347 10.22 -16.47 -1.45
CA GLY A 347 9.08 -16.63 -2.36
C GLY A 347 9.37 -17.54 -3.57
N VAL A 348 8.65 -17.31 -4.67
CA VAL A 348 8.72 -18.14 -5.89
C VAL A 348 9.94 -17.83 -6.76
N LEU A 349 10.29 -16.54 -6.89
CA LEU A 349 11.36 -16.06 -7.75
C LEU A 349 12.45 -15.35 -6.93
N PRO A 350 13.72 -15.40 -7.33
CA PRO A 350 14.72 -14.59 -6.66
C PRO A 350 14.50 -13.10 -6.94
N VAL A 351 14.77 -12.28 -5.93
CA VAL A 351 14.78 -10.81 -6.01
C VAL A 351 16.13 -10.24 -5.62
N THR A 352 16.39 -9.00 -6.01
CA THR A 352 17.58 -8.25 -5.60
C THR A 352 17.22 -7.24 -4.51
N THR A 353 18.20 -6.86 -3.69
CA THR A 353 18.02 -5.79 -2.70
C THR A 353 17.65 -4.46 -3.34
N ARG A 354 18.12 -4.19 -4.57
CA ARG A 354 17.69 -3.01 -5.36
C ARG A 354 16.20 -3.05 -5.70
N GLN A 355 15.67 -4.18 -6.14
CA GLN A 355 14.23 -4.33 -6.42
C GLN A 355 13.38 -4.14 -5.17
N LEU A 356 13.83 -4.66 -4.02
CA LEU A 356 13.16 -4.45 -2.73
C LEU A 356 13.21 -2.95 -2.35
N TRP A 357 14.36 -2.30 -2.50
CA TRP A 357 14.54 -0.89 -2.21
C TRP A 357 13.67 0.01 -3.10
N ASP A 358 13.58 -0.27 -4.39
CA ASP A 358 12.78 0.53 -5.31
C ASP A 358 11.27 0.39 -5.03
N ASN A 359 10.84 -0.78 -4.52
CA ASN A 359 9.49 -0.98 -4.00
C ASN A 359 9.26 -0.16 -2.72
N LEU A 360 10.12 -0.29 -1.71
CA LEU A 360 10.01 0.41 -0.44
C LEU A 360 10.07 1.93 -0.60
N SER A 361 10.99 2.43 -1.42
CA SER A 361 11.24 3.86 -1.62
C SER A 361 10.14 4.55 -2.44
N GLY A 362 9.29 3.77 -3.13
CA GLY A 362 8.20 4.24 -3.96
C GLY A 362 8.54 4.48 -5.43
N LYS A 363 9.79 4.23 -5.86
CA LYS A 363 10.24 4.46 -7.23
C LYS A 363 9.44 3.65 -8.25
N VAL A 364 9.06 2.42 -7.90
CA VAL A 364 8.28 1.54 -8.78
C VAL A 364 6.86 2.07 -9.05
N ALA A 365 6.30 2.84 -8.13
CA ALA A 365 4.97 3.43 -8.23
C ALA A 365 4.97 4.78 -8.96
N GLN A 366 6.14 5.39 -9.19
CA GLN A 366 6.25 6.61 -10.00
C GLN A 366 5.90 6.29 -11.45
N MET A 367 5.17 7.21 -12.08
CA MET A 367 4.80 7.07 -13.49
C MET A 367 6.05 7.33 -14.34
N GLY A 368 6.40 6.35 -15.16
CA GLY A 368 7.48 6.44 -16.14
C GLY A 368 7.06 7.20 -17.40
N GLU A 369 7.91 7.11 -18.42
CA GLU A 369 7.84 7.89 -19.66
C GLU A 369 6.47 7.87 -20.36
N TYR A 370 5.79 6.72 -20.40
CA TYR A 370 4.53 6.54 -21.14
C TYR A 370 3.32 6.46 -20.19
N ALA A 371 2.97 7.58 -19.56
CA ALA A 371 1.83 7.69 -18.65
C ALA A 371 0.51 7.14 -19.24
N LYS A 372 0.20 7.48 -20.51
CA LYS A 372 -1.01 7.02 -21.21
C LYS A 372 -1.03 5.50 -21.43
N LEU A 373 0.13 4.87 -21.66
CA LEU A 373 0.23 3.42 -21.75
C LEU A 373 -0.09 2.77 -20.40
N GLY A 374 0.45 3.33 -19.32
CA GLY A 374 0.15 2.89 -17.95
C GLY A 374 -1.34 2.92 -17.62
N GLU A 375 -2.05 3.96 -18.06
CA GLU A 375 -3.50 4.10 -17.88
C GLU A 375 -4.30 3.06 -18.68
N ILE A 376 -3.99 2.88 -19.97
CA ILE A 376 -4.67 1.90 -20.83
C ILE A 376 -4.46 0.49 -20.28
N ALA A 377 -3.22 0.13 -19.96
CA ALA A 377 -2.89 -1.17 -19.42
C ALA A 377 -3.58 -1.41 -18.07
N GLN A 378 -3.70 -0.38 -17.23
CA GLN A 378 -4.48 -0.46 -15.98
C GLN A 378 -5.98 -0.67 -16.24
N GLY A 379 -6.55 0.00 -17.25
CA GLY A 379 -7.94 -0.19 -17.68
C GLY A 379 -8.22 -1.62 -18.13
N VAL A 380 -7.34 -2.21 -18.93
CA VAL A 380 -7.42 -3.61 -19.36
C VAL A 380 -7.35 -4.56 -18.17
N ARG A 381 -6.38 -4.37 -17.26
CA ARG A 381 -6.28 -5.18 -16.04
C ARG A 381 -7.53 -5.06 -15.16
N ASN A 382 -8.15 -3.88 -15.06
CA ASN A 382 -9.41 -3.72 -14.34
C ASN A 382 -10.55 -4.54 -14.98
N ILE A 383 -10.61 -4.62 -16.31
CA ILE A 383 -11.58 -5.45 -17.04
C ILE A 383 -11.35 -6.94 -16.77
N GLU A 384 -10.10 -7.39 -16.79
CA GLU A 384 -9.75 -8.76 -16.43
C GLU A 384 -10.15 -9.11 -14.99
N VAL A 385 -9.89 -8.20 -14.04
CA VAL A 385 -10.30 -8.32 -12.64
C VAL A 385 -11.83 -8.45 -12.53
N MET A 386 -12.59 -7.61 -13.24
CA MET A 386 -14.06 -7.67 -13.29
C MET A 386 -14.56 -9.01 -13.81
N GLY A 387 -13.98 -9.50 -14.91
CA GLY A 387 -14.39 -10.73 -15.56
C GLY A 387 -14.10 -11.98 -14.73
N LYS A 388 -12.90 -12.05 -14.13
CA LYS A 388 -12.37 -13.30 -13.55
C LYS A 388 -12.56 -13.43 -12.04
N LEU A 389 -12.64 -12.33 -11.29
CA LEU A 389 -12.70 -12.39 -9.82
C LEU A 389 -14.12 -12.45 -9.23
N GLY A 390 -15.18 -12.44 -10.06
CA GLY A 390 -16.55 -12.53 -9.55
C GLY A 390 -16.88 -13.81 -8.77
N LYS A 391 -16.11 -14.91 -9.00
CA LYS A 391 -16.18 -16.17 -8.24
C LYS A 391 -15.03 -16.36 -7.23
N ALA A 392 -14.18 -15.35 -7.03
CA ALA A 392 -12.99 -15.47 -6.19
C ALA A 392 -13.31 -15.70 -4.71
N MET A 393 -14.45 -15.20 -4.21
CA MET A 393 -14.94 -15.48 -2.86
C MET A 393 -15.03 -16.99 -2.56
N LEU A 394 -15.55 -17.79 -3.51
CA LEU A 394 -15.65 -19.24 -3.31
C LEU A 394 -14.27 -19.89 -3.11
N SER A 395 -13.22 -19.29 -3.70
CA SER A 395 -11.83 -19.72 -3.55
C SER A 395 -11.16 -19.17 -2.28
N SER A 396 -11.68 -18.07 -1.70
CA SER A 396 -11.12 -17.47 -0.49
C SER A 396 -11.55 -18.18 0.79
N THR A 397 -12.35 -19.24 0.69
CA THR A 397 -12.61 -20.15 1.82
C THR A 397 -11.31 -20.80 2.34
N ASN A 398 -10.29 -20.89 1.50
CA ASN A 398 -8.92 -21.26 1.89
C ASN A 398 -8.32 -20.33 2.95
N ASP A 399 -8.75 -19.06 3.03
CA ASP A 399 -8.23 -18.12 4.03
C ASP A 399 -8.57 -18.56 5.46
N VAL A 400 -9.57 -19.42 5.66
CA VAL A 400 -9.85 -20.02 6.97
C VAL A 400 -8.67 -20.88 7.42
N GLN A 401 -8.06 -21.65 6.54
CA GLN A 401 -6.90 -22.46 6.89
C GLN A 401 -5.71 -21.58 7.27
N THR A 402 -5.43 -20.55 6.48
CA THR A 402 -4.30 -19.63 6.75
C THR A 402 -4.54 -18.86 8.05
N PHE A 403 -5.78 -18.45 8.32
CA PHE A 403 -6.19 -17.88 9.60
C PHE A 403 -5.90 -18.81 10.77
N LEU A 404 -6.37 -20.05 10.72
CA LEU A 404 -6.15 -21.04 11.79
C LEU A 404 -4.67 -21.36 12.00
N THR A 405 -3.92 -21.52 10.91
CA THR A 405 -2.47 -21.77 10.96
C THR A 405 -1.73 -20.59 11.58
N THR A 406 -2.16 -19.37 11.29
CA THR A 406 -1.56 -18.13 11.81
C THR A 406 -1.88 -17.91 13.29
N LEU A 407 -3.10 -18.25 13.74
CA LEU A 407 -3.45 -18.28 15.16
C LEU A 407 -2.54 -19.24 15.92
N HIS A 408 -2.37 -20.46 15.42
CA HIS A 408 -1.52 -21.48 16.05
C HIS A 408 -0.05 -21.04 16.11
N TYR A 409 0.50 -20.54 15.00
CA TYR A 409 1.88 -20.04 14.92
C TYR A 409 2.17 -18.95 15.96
N ASN A 410 1.20 -18.06 16.17
CA ASN A 410 1.30 -16.96 17.14
C ASN A 410 0.89 -17.36 18.56
N ARG A 411 0.55 -18.64 18.80
CA ARG A 411 0.09 -19.19 20.08
C ARG A 411 -1.11 -18.43 20.66
N LEU A 412 -2.00 -18.00 19.77
CA LEU A 412 -3.21 -17.29 20.14
C LEU A 412 -4.32 -18.29 20.52
N PRO A 413 -5.23 -17.93 21.46
CA PRO A 413 -6.30 -18.82 21.86
C PRO A 413 -7.25 -19.10 20.68
N PHE A 414 -7.37 -20.37 20.31
CA PHE A 414 -8.13 -20.82 19.14
C PHE A 414 -9.61 -20.39 19.18
N PHE A 415 -10.29 -20.59 20.32
CA PHE A 415 -11.70 -20.26 20.46
C PHE A 415 -11.96 -18.74 20.50
N ASP A 416 -11.04 -17.95 21.06
CA ASP A 416 -11.11 -16.48 20.99
C ASP A 416 -11.01 -16.04 19.52
N GLY A 417 -10.12 -16.67 18.75
CA GLY A 417 -9.99 -16.48 17.31
C GLY A 417 -11.29 -16.75 16.55
N LEU A 418 -11.91 -17.91 16.74
CA LEU A 418 -13.18 -18.25 16.10
C LEU A 418 -14.32 -17.31 16.52
N THR A 419 -14.36 -16.95 17.80
CA THR A 419 -15.38 -16.01 18.31
C THR A 419 -15.22 -14.64 17.69
N ASN A 420 -13.97 -14.15 17.59
CA ASN A 420 -13.66 -12.87 16.95
C ASN A 420 -13.89 -12.93 15.44
N PHE A 421 -13.73 -14.09 14.78
CA PHE A 421 -14.09 -14.28 13.38
C PHE A 421 -15.59 -14.04 13.14
N VAL A 422 -16.46 -14.61 13.97
CA VAL A 422 -17.90 -14.35 13.89
C VAL A 422 -18.22 -12.88 14.20
N ARG A 423 -17.62 -12.31 15.25
CA ARG A 423 -17.83 -10.91 15.64
C ARG A 423 -17.33 -9.92 14.60
N ALA A 424 -16.31 -10.25 13.84
CA ALA A 424 -15.67 -9.35 12.89
C ALA A 424 -16.61 -8.88 11.76
N PHE A 425 -17.71 -9.59 11.50
CA PHE A 425 -18.75 -9.14 10.56
C PHE A 425 -19.67 -8.05 11.13
N GLY A 426 -19.68 -7.84 12.45
CA GLY A 426 -20.53 -6.86 13.12
C GLY A 426 -19.90 -5.46 13.21
N ASP A 427 -20.76 -4.44 13.26
CA ASP A 427 -20.35 -3.03 13.29
C ASP A 427 -19.54 -2.66 14.54
N ASP A 428 -19.87 -3.23 15.71
CA ASP A 428 -19.12 -3.00 16.97
C ASP A 428 -17.65 -3.42 16.86
N ALA A 429 -17.39 -4.59 16.26
CA ALA A 429 -16.03 -5.06 16.04
C ALA A 429 -15.31 -4.21 14.99
N ALA A 430 -16.02 -3.76 13.96
CA ALA A 430 -15.48 -2.86 12.94
C ALA A 430 -15.09 -1.50 13.53
N GLU A 431 -15.96 -0.90 14.33
CA GLU A 431 -15.74 0.38 14.99
C GLU A 431 -14.57 0.30 15.98
N TYR A 432 -14.55 -0.75 16.82
CA TYR A 432 -13.44 -0.97 17.75
C TYR A 432 -12.10 -1.16 17.03
N ALA A 433 -12.06 -1.99 15.99
CA ALA A 433 -10.84 -2.23 15.21
C ALA A 433 -10.35 -0.96 14.48
N ASN A 434 -11.26 -0.17 13.90
CA ASN A 434 -10.93 1.10 13.25
C ASN A 434 -10.33 2.09 14.25
N ARG A 435 -10.92 2.21 15.45
CA ARG A 435 -10.37 3.02 16.55
C ARG A 435 -8.98 2.53 16.94
N ALA A 436 -8.78 1.22 17.02
CA ALA A 436 -7.50 0.58 17.32
C ALA A 436 -6.46 0.65 16.18
N GLY A 437 -6.70 1.46 15.13
CA GLY A 437 -5.78 1.62 14.00
C GLY A 437 -5.68 0.44 13.04
N LEU A 438 -6.59 -0.53 13.17
CA LEU A 438 -6.76 -1.66 12.26
C LEU A 438 -7.81 -1.33 11.19
N VAL A 439 -7.76 -0.10 10.68
CA VAL A 439 -8.64 0.38 9.62
C VAL A 439 -8.62 -0.62 8.48
N ALA A 440 -9.80 -1.05 8.02
CA ALA A 440 -9.91 -2.10 7.00
C ALA A 440 -9.09 -1.78 5.74
N ASP A 441 -8.43 -2.80 5.19
CA ASP A 441 -7.65 -2.65 3.96
C ASP A 441 -8.53 -2.27 2.79
N SER A 442 -9.79 -2.70 2.78
CA SER A 442 -10.78 -2.19 1.84
C SER A 442 -10.89 -0.69 1.90
N VAL A 443 -11.06 -0.09 3.09
CA VAL A 443 -11.14 1.37 3.22
C VAL A 443 -9.89 2.00 2.65
N ILE A 444 -8.70 1.52 2.98
CA ILE A 444 -7.44 2.10 2.46
C ILE A 444 -7.23 1.85 0.96
N ALA A 445 -7.55 0.67 0.43
CA ALA A 445 -7.37 0.26 -0.97
C ALA A 445 -8.46 0.81 -1.90
N ASP A 446 -9.70 0.88 -1.41
CA ASP A 446 -10.84 1.59 -2.00
C ASP A 446 -10.63 3.10 -2.01
N MET A 447 -9.55 3.62 -1.46
CA MET A 447 -9.21 5.04 -1.50
C MET A 447 -7.92 5.25 -2.34
N ASN A 448 -6.90 4.40 -2.18
CA ASN A 448 -5.65 4.51 -2.95
C ASN A 448 -5.83 4.22 -4.47
N ARG A 449 -6.81 3.40 -4.86
CA ARG A 449 -7.08 3.06 -6.27
C ARG A 449 -7.76 4.19 -7.06
N TRP A 450 -8.15 5.28 -6.38
CA TRP A 450 -8.87 6.42 -6.96
C TRP A 450 -7.91 7.52 -7.43
N GLY A 451 -6.78 7.70 -6.72
CA GLY A 451 -5.73 8.66 -7.05
C GLY A 451 -4.80 8.26 -8.22
N GLU A 452 -4.96 7.09 -8.85
CA GLU A 452 -4.14 6.68 -10.01
C GLU A 452 -4.74 7.03 -11.38
N ASN A 453 -5.89 7.71 -11.44
CA ASN A 453 -6.65 7.86 -12.68
C ASN A 453 -6.71 9.31 -13.15
N ASN A 454 -6.05 9.61 -14.27
CA ASN A 454 -6.29 10.81 -15.05
C ASN A 454 -7.00 10.44 -16.36
N VAL A 455 -7.91 11.33 -16.76
CA VAL A 455 -8.93 11.35 -17.82
C VAL A 455 -9.10 10.10 -18.73
N GLY A 456 -10.04 9.28 -18.30
CA GLY A 456 -10.80 8.35 -19.16
C GLY A 456 -12.06 7.84 -18.48
N ARG A 457 -12.71 8.66 -17.62
CA ARG A 457 -13.70 8.26 -16.60
C ARG A 457 -13.17 7.04 -15.81
N GLY A 458 -12.76 7.19 -14.56
CA GLY A 458 -12.29 6.06 -13.70
C GLY A 458 -13.32 4.94 -13.42
N TRP A 459 -14.32 4.77 -14.28
CA TRP A 459 -15.41 3.80 -14.22
C TRP A 459 -14.91 2.36 -14.19
N THR A 460 -13.84 1.99 -14.93
CA THR A 460 -13.34 0.60 -14.92
C THR A 460 -12.78 0.22 -13.55
N ALA A 461 -12.02 1.12 -12.91
CA ALA A 461 -11.53 0.92 -11.54
C ALA A 461 -12.67 0.88 -10.52
N ARG A 462 -13.66 1.79 -10.66
CA ARG A 462 -14.86 1.84 -9.81
C ARG A 462 -15.69 0.56 -9.93
N LEU A 463 -15.92 0.05 -11.13
CA LEU A 463 -16.68 -1.17 -11.37
C LEU A 463 -15.92 -2.42 -10.97
N ALA A 464 -14.60 -2.47 -11.17
CA ALA A 464 -13.77 -3.53 -10.63
C ALA A 464 -13.91 -3.62 -9.11
N ASN A 465 -13.84 -2.46 -8.44
CA ASN A 465 -14.06 -2.41 -7.00
C ASN A 465 -15.49 -2.81 -6.59
N ALA A 466 -16.49 -2.29 -7.28
CA ALA A 466 -17.89 -2.66 -7.06
C ALA A 466 -18.11 -4.17 -7.21
N THR A 467 -17.48 -4.79 -8.20
CA THR A 467 -17.54 -6.24 -8.44
C THR A 467 -16.90 -7.02 -7.29
N MET A 468 -15.75 -6.56 -6.79
CA MET A 468 -15.08 -7.17 -5.62
C MET A 468 -15.97 -7.09 -4.37
N LYS A 469 -16.59 -5.94 -4.10
CA LYS A 469 -17.53 -5.76 -2.98
C LYS A 469 -18.78 -6.60 -3.14
N ALA A 470 -19.40 -6.57 -4.31
CA ALA A 470 -20.58 -7.36 -4.64
C ALA A 470 -20.30 -8.87 -4.54
N SER A 471 -19.08 -9.31 -4.86
CA SER A 471 -18.67 -10.71 -4.68
C SER A 471 -18.57 -11.15 -3.22
N LEU A 472 -18.66 -10.23 -2.26
CA LEU A 472 -18.45 -10.41 -0.82
C LEU A 472 -17.00 -10.72 -0.42
N LEU A 473 -16.07 -10.81 -1.38
CA LEU A 473 -14.67 -11.12 -1.11
C LEU A 473 -14.02 -10.08 -0.19
N THR A 474 -14.26 -8.79 -0.41
CA THR A 474 -13.71 -7.71 0.42
C THR A 474 -14.17 -7.81 1.88
N ALA A 475 -15.47 -8.05 2.10
CA ALA A 475 -16.02 -8.21 3.45
C ALA A 475 -15.45 -9.44 4.15
N TRP A 476 -15.25 -10.54 3.41
CA TRP A 476 -14.66 -11.77 3.90
C TRP A 476 -13.20 -11.60 4.35
N THR A 477 -12.35 -11.04 3.49
CA THR A 477 -10.92 -10.86 3.80
C THR A 477 -10.70 -9.85 4.93
N ASP A 478 -11.45 -8.74 4.94
CA ASP A 478 -11.41 -7.77 6.03
C ASP A 478 -11.85 -8.38 7.37
N ALA A 479 -12.90 -9.21 7.37
CA ALA A 479 -13.37 -9.88 8.58
C ALA A 479 -12.29 -10.82 9.14
N ILE A 480 -11.59 -11.59 8.29
CA ILE A 480 -10.48 -12.46 8.73
C ILE A 480 -9.34 -11.64 9.33
N ARG A 481 -8.89 -10.58 8.64
CA ARG A 481 -7.80 -9.72 9.13
C ARG A 481 -8.17 -9.04 10.44
N ARG A 482 -9.39 -8.51 10.52
CA ARG A 482 -9.93 -7.91 11.74
C ARG A 482 -9.99 -8.90 12.88
N ALA A 483 -10.56 -10.08 12.65
CA ALA A 483 -10.67 -11.14 13.64
C ALA A 483 -9.31 -11.57 14.19
N PHE A 484 -8.35 -11.77 13.29
CA PHE A 484 -6.98 -12.10 13.66
C PHE A 484 -6.36 -10.97 14.50
N SER A 485 -6.44 -9.73 14.03
CA SER A 485 -5.84 -8.58 14.70
C SER A 485 -6.45 -8.32 16.09
N LEU A 486 -7.78 -8.46 16.26
CA LEU A 486 -8.44 -8.40 17.57
C LEU A 486 -7.92 -9.49 18.51
N THR A 487 -7.79 -10.72 18.00
CA THR A 487 -7.28 -11.85 18.78
C THR A 487 -5.82 -11.64 19.16
N MET A 488 -5.01 -11.08 18.25
CA MET A 488 -3.61 -10.78 18.49
C MET A 488 -3.45 -9.65 19.52
N MET A 489 -4.25 -8.58 19.48
CA MET A 489 -4.24 -7.54 20.52
C MET A 489 -4.56 -8.10 21.91
N GLY A 490 -5.52 -9.03 22.01
CA GLY A 490 -5.81 -9.75 23.25
C GLY A 490 -4.66 -10.66 23.71
N GLY A 491 -4.03 -11.37 22.77
CA GLY A 491 -2.84 -12.18 23.03
C GLY A 491 -1.66 -11.35 23.55
N MET A 492 -1.36 -10.24 22.88
CA MET A 492 -0.34 -9.26 23.28
C MET A 492 -0.66 -8.66 24.65
N GLY A 493 -1.91 -8.32 24.93
CA GLY A 493 -2.34 -7.86 26.25
C GLY A 493 -2.00 -8.85 27.37
N LYS A 494 -2.16 -10.16 27.12
CA LYS A 494 -1.77 -11.21 28.10
C LYS A 494 -0.26 -11.26 28.32
N ILE A 495 0.54 -11.33 27.25
CA ILE A 495 1.99 -11.53 27.37
C ILE A 495 2.76 -10.26 27.76
N THR A 496 2.24 -9.05 27.49
CA THR A 496 2.86 -7.78 27.93
C THR A 496 2.91 -7.59 29.44
N ARG A 497 2.36 -8.50 30.24
CA ARG A 497 2.57 -8.47 31.69
C ARG A 497 3.91 -9.07 32.11
N LEU A 498 4.60 -9.77 31.21
CA LEU A 498 5.91 -10.37 31.42
C LEU A 498 7.05 -9.40 31.02
N GLU A 499 8.19 -9.52 31.70
CA GLU A 499 9.45 -8.90 31.28
C GLU A 499 9.91 -9.49 29.94
N TRP A 500 10.67 -8.73 29.14
CA TRP A 500 11.15 -9.18 27.83
C TRP A 500 11.95 -10.50 27.95
N SER A 501 12.85 -10.58 28.92
CA SER A 501 13.62 -11.79 29.23
C SER A 501 12.80 -12.97 29.75
N ALA A 502 11.59 -12.72 30.29
CA ALA A 502 10.68 -13.75 30.81
C ALA A 502 9.72 -14.32 29.76
N LEU A 503 9.64 -13.71 28.58
CA LEU A 503 8.88 -14.24 27.46
C LEU A 503 9.38 -15.63 27.03
N ASP A 504 8.53 -16.41 26.38
CA ASP A 504 9.02 -17.62 25.69
C ASP A 504 9.98 -17.23 24.56
N ALA A 505 10.99 -18.05 24.30
CA ALA A 505 11.99 -17.79 23.26
C ALA A 505 11.36 -17.62 21.88
N GLY A 506 10.32 -18.40 21.56
CA GLY A 506 9.58 -18.29 20.32
C GLY A 506 8.77 -16.99 20.22
N ASP A 507 8.19 -16.52 21.32
CA ASP A 507 7.42 -15.27 21.34
C ASP A 507 8.35 -14.06 21.13
N ARG A 508 9.48 -14.03 21.85
CA ARG A 508 10.54 -13.03 21.61
C ARG A 508 11.01 -13.04 20.18
N TYR A 509 11.27 -14.22 19.62
CA TYR A 509 11.74 -14.36 18.24
C TYR A 509 10.73 -13.75 17.26
N ARG A 510 9.45 -14.10 17.37
CA ARG A 510 8.40 -13.58 16.47
C ARG A 510 8.30 -12.05 16.55
N MET A 511 8.37 -11.48 17.75
CA MET A 511 8.31 -10.04 17.95
C MET A 511 9.56 -9.32 17.41
N ALA A 512 10.75 -9.85 17.70
CA ALA A 512 12.01 -9.31 17.19
C ALA A 512 12.09 -9.40 15.66
N ALA A 513 11.54 -10.45 15.04
CA ALA A 513 11.44 -10.59 13.59
C ALA A 513 10.54 -9.51 12.93
N LYS A 514 9.65 -8.87 13.70
CA LYS A 514 8.85 -7.70 13.26
C LYS A 514 9.46 -6.36 13.71
N GLY A 515 10.68 -6.41 14.25
CA GLY A 515 11.42 -5.24 14.69
C GLY A 515 10.96 -4.64 16.02
N ILE A 516 10.13 -5.35 16.80
CA ILE A 516 9.81 -4.97 18.18
C ILE A 516 11.04 -5.23 19.04
N THR A 517 11.48 -4.21 19.76
CA THR A 517 12.64 -4.24 20.65
C THR A 517 12.22 -4.34 22.11
N GLU A 518 13.20 -4.59 23.00
CA GLU A 518 12.99 -4.55 24.45
C GLU A 518 12.53 -3.16 24.93
N ALA A 519 13.02 -2.08 24.29
CA ALA A 519 12.58 -0.72 24.58
C ALA A 519 11.09 -0.52 24.22
N ASP A 520 10.67 -0.97 23.03
CA ASP A 520 9.25 -0.94 22.64
C ASP A 520 8.41 -1.76 23.64
N TRP A 521 8.93 -2.92 24.05
CA TRP A 521 8.27 -3.78 25.02
C TRP A 521 8.05 -3.06 26.35
N SER A 522 9.06 -2.40 26.91
CA SER A 522 8.91 -1.65 28.15
C SER A 522 7.81 -0.58 28.07
N ILE A 523 7.66 0.10 26.93
CA ILE A 523 6.57 1.06 26.70
C ILE A 523 5.21 0.34 26.70
N TYR A 524 5.09 -0.83 26.05
CA TYR A 524 3.84 -1.60 26.06
C TYR A 524 3.44 -2.07 27.46
N ARG A 525 4.40 -2.34 28.34
CA ARG A 525 4.14 -2.76 29.73
C ARG A 525 3.51 -1.63 30.55
N MET A 526 3.89 -0.38 30.29
CA MET A 526 3.36 0.81 30.94
C MET A 526 1.90 1.09 30.56
N ALA A 527 1.44 0.58 29.42
CA ALA A 527 0.07 0.78 28.95
C ALA A 527 -0.98 0.14 29.86
N GLN A 528 -2.03 0.90 30.18
CA GLN A 528 -3.22 0.36 30.82
C GLN A 528 -4.12 -0.30 29.77
N LEU A 529 -4.15 -1.64 29.77
CA LEU A 529 -4.90 -2.41 28.79
C LEU A 529 -6.40 -2.08 28.82
N GLU A 530 -6.98 -1.94 27.63
CA GLU A 530 -8.42 -1.77 27.45
C GLU A 530 -9.15 -3.10 27.72
N ASP A 531 -10.38 -3.05 28.24
CA ASP A 531 -11.27 -4.21 28.24
C ASP A 531 -12.19 -4.15 27.02
N TRP A 532 -12.16 -5.19 26.21
CA TRP A 532 -13.11 -5.37 25.13
C TRP A 532 -13.65 -6.79 25.15
N ARG A 533 -14.96 -6.92 25.42
CA ARG A 533 -15.69 -8.20 25.46
C ARG A 533 -15.02 -9.23 26.39
N GLY A 534 -14.47 -8.78 27.52
CA GLY A 534 -13.80 -9.62 28.51
C GLY A 534 -12.35 -10.00 28.16
N SER A 535 -11.80 -9.44 27.08
CA SER A 535 -10.38 -9.56 26.73
C SER A 535 -9.63 -8.28 27.09
N ARG A 536 -8.45 -8.43 27.70
CA ARG A 536 -7.52 -7.34 28.00
C ARG A 536 -6.68 -7.04 26.77
N MET A 537 -6.93 -5.92 26.11
CA MET A 537 -6.39 -5.58 24.80
C MET A 537 -5.21 -4.61 24.95
N LEU A 538 -4.09 -4.93 24.31
CA LEU A 538 -3.04 -3.95 24.03
C LEU A 538 -3.36 -3.24 22.72
N THR A 539 -3.75 -1.97 22.81
CA THR A 539 -4.16 -1.12 21.68
C THR A 539 -3.21 0.07 21.51
N PRO A 540 -3.14 0.69 20.33
CA PRO A 540 -2.48 1.99 20.16
C PRO A 540 -2.96 3.04 21.17
N GLU A 541 -4.25 3.07 21.44
CA GLU A 541 -4.92 4.01 22.35
C GLU A 541 -4.48 3.78 23.80
N SER A 542 -4.36 2.52 24.23
CA SER A 542 -3.80 2.18 25.55
C SER A 542 -2.36 2.65 25.73
N ILE A 543 -1.56 2.63 24.65
CA ILE A 543 -0.17 3.10 24.67
C ILE A 543 -0.12 4.63 24.62
N LYS A 544 -0.95 5.28 23.79
CA LYS A 544 -1.10 6.75 23.74
C LYS A 544 -1.53 7.33 25.08
N ALA A 545 -2.34 6.59 25.84
CA ALA A 545 -2.85 7.00 27.14
C ALA A 545 -1.76 7.00 28.24
N VAL A 546 -0.59 6.41 28.01
CA VAL A 546 0.53 6.48 28.97
C VAL A 546 0.95 7.95 29.15
N PRO A 547 0.91 8.50 30.37
CA PRO A 547 1.30 9.88 30.63
C PRO A 547 2.73 10.16 30.19
N LEU A 548 2.95 11.36 29.63
CA LEU A 548 4.29 11.74 29.15
C LEU A 548 5.31 11.80 30.31
N ALA A 549 4.88 12.22 31.50
CA ALA A 549 5.73 12.25 32.70
C ALA A 549 6.24 10.85 33.07
N ASP A 550 5.41 9.82 32.95
CA ASP A 550 5.81 8.44 33.27
C ASP A 550 6.80 7.91 32.22
N LEU A 551 6.60 8.23 30.94
CA LEU A 551 7.52 7.90 29.86
C LEU A 551 8.89 8.57 30.06
N GLU A 552 8.90 9.86 30.38
CA GLU A 552 10.12 10.61 30.64
C GLU A 552 10.86 10.09 31.88
N ALA A 553 10.13 9.74 32.94
CA ALA A 553 10.69 9.10 34.14
C ALA A 553 11.33 7.73 33.83
N ALA A 554 10.80 7.02 32.84
CA ALA A 554 11.35 5.77 32.32
C ALA A 554 12.46 5.97 31.25
N GLY A 555 12.83 7.21 30.94
CA GLY A 555 13.88 7.53 29.97
C GLY A 555 13.43 7.53 28.50
N PHE A 556 12.12 7.49 28.24
CA PHE A 556 11.53 7.54 26.90
C PHE A 556 11.00 8.92 26.55
N GLN A 557 10.93 9.21 25.26
CA GLN A 557 10.34 10.43 24.72
C GLN A 557 9.02 10.13 24.00
N LEU A 558 8.24 11.19 23.72
CA LEU A 558 7.04 11.10 22.88
C LEU A 558 7.30 10.38 21.54
N GLY A 559 8.46 10.64 20.93
CA GLY A 559 8.87 9.98 19.69
C GLY A 559 9.04 8.47 19.83
N ASP A 560 9.53 7.99 20.97
CA ASP A 560 9.70 6.54 21.22
C ASP A 560 8.34 5.86 21.40
N ARG A 561 7.40 6.52 22.08
CA ARG A 561 6.00 6.03 22.15
C ARG A 561 5.38 5.90 20.76
N ASN A 562 5.51 6.92 19.91
CA ASN A 562 4.94 6.89 18.57
C ASN A 562 5.55 5.76 17.72
N LYS A 563 6.88 5.56 17.80
CA LYS A 563 7.58 4.45 17.14
C LYS A 563 7.10 3.10 17.66
N ALA A 564 6.94 2.94 18.97
CA ALA A 564 6.45 1.71 19.58
C ALA A 564 5.03 1.38 19.08
N ILE A 565 4.15 2.39 18.93
CA ILE A 565 2.81 2.19 18.37
C ILE A 565 2.89 1.77 16.90
N SER A 566 3.70 2.45 16.08
CA SER A 566 3.92 2.07 14.68
C SER A 566 4.46 0.64 14.55
N ARG A 567 5.37 0.21 15.43
CA ARG A 567 5.88 -1.16 15.48
C ARG A 567 4.80 -2.17 15.82
N LEU A 568 3.96 -1.87 16.81
CA LEU A 568 2.85 -2.74 17.19
C LEU A 568 1.87 -2.92 16.04
N LEU A 569 1.43 -1.81 15.42
CA LEU A 569 0.50 -1.84 14.30
C LEU A 569 1.08 -2.56 13.09
N GLY A 570 2.34 -2.27 12.73
CA GLY A 570 3.03 -2.95 11.64
C GLY A 570 3.11 -4.46 11.85
N ALA A 571 3.46 -4.91 13.07
CA ALA A 571 3.54 -6.32 13.40
C ALA A 571 2.17 -7.02 13.33
N ILE A 572 1.12 -6.41 13.90
CA ILE A 572 -0.24 -6.98 13.88
C ILE A 572 -0.76 -7.07 12.44
N ILE A 573 -0.58 -6.02 11.65
CA ILE A 573 -1.09 -5.96 10.27
C ILE A 573 -0.34 -6.95 9.40
N ASP A 574 0.99 -7.01 9.48
CA ASP A 574 1.75 -7.98 8.72
C ASP A 574 1.36 -9.42 9.09
N GLU A 575 1.16 -9.74 10.37
CA GLU A 575 0.65 -11.07 10.77
C GLU A 575 -0.80 -11.31 10.29
N SER A 576 -1.66 -10.30 10.27
CA SER A 576 -3.01 -10.41 9.72
C SER A 576 -3.00 -10.72 8.21
N GLU A 577 -1.97 -10.29 7.49
CA GLU A 577 -1.76 -10.62 6.08
C GLU A 577 -1.24 -12.05 5.84
N TYR A 578 -0.81 -12.77 6.89
CA TYR A 578 -0.71 -14.24 6.84
C TYR A 578 -2.07 -14.89 7.06
N ALA A 579 -2.91 -14.33 7.94
CA ALA A 579 -4.24 -14.88 8.18
C ALA A 579 -5.15 -14.81 6.94
N SER A 580 -5.19 -13.66 6.25
CA SER A 580 -5.76 -13.51 4.91
C SER A 580 -4.72 -12.91 3.98
N LEU A 581 -4.28 -13.73 3.01
CA LEU A 581 -3.07 -13.51 2.24
C LEU A 581 -2.97 -12.12 1.61
N GLY A 582 -2.04 -11.32 2.12
CA GLY A 582 -1.57 -10.06 1.54
C GLY A 582 -0.24 -10.22 0.79
N GLN A 583 0.07 -9.31 -0.11
CA GLN A 583 1.37 -9.31 -0.80
C GLN A 583 2.42 -8.62 0.08
N ASP A 584 3.45 -9.35 0.51
CA ASP A 584 4.63 -8.77 1.17
C ASP A 584 5.56 -8.05 0.16
N ILE A 585 6.61 -7.39 0.67
CA ILE A 585 7.57 -6.67 -0.17
C ILE A 585 8.27 -7.57 -1.19
N TYR A 586 8.54 -8.84 -0.83
CA TYR A 586 9.19 -9.80 -1.72
C TYR A 586 8.27 -10.18 -2.88
N THR A 587 7.01 -10.49 -2.60
CA THR A 587 5.97 -10.77 -3.60
C THR A 587 5.81 -9.58 -4.53
N ARG A 588 5.69 -8.35 -3.99
CA ARG A 588 5.60 -7.13 -4.82
C ARG A 588 6.82 -7.01 -5.73
N ALA A 589 8.03 -7.18 -5.21
CA ALA A 589 9.26 -7.14 -6.00
C ALA A 589 9.37 -8.27 -7.05
N GLN A 590 8.87 -9.46 -6.77
CA GLN A 590 8.82 -10.57 -7.73
C GLN A 590 7.87 -10.28 -8.88
N LEU A 591 6.70 -9.71 -8.59
CA LEU A 591 5.65 -9.44 -9.58
C LEU A 591 5.98 -8.25 -10.47
N ASN A 592 6.51 -7.17 -9.91
CA ASN A 592 6.85 -5.97 -10.69
C ASN A 592 8.30 -5.92 -11.18
N ARG A 593 9.19 -6.78 -10.67
CA ARG A 593 10.62 -6.87 -11.03
C ARG A 593 11.41 -5.57 -10.87
N GLY A 594 10.92 -4.63 -10.05
CA GLY A 594 11.48 -3.28 -9.92
C GLY A 594 11.20 -2.35 -11.11
N LEU A 595 10.36 -2.77 -12.05
CA LEU A 595 10.06 -2.01 -13.26
C LEU A 595 9.01 -0.93 -12.99
N GLN A 596 9.31 0.31 -13.39
CA GLN A 596 8.43 1.46 -13.19
C GLN A 596 7.09 1.30 -13.92
N LYS A 597 6.04 1.89 -13.36
CA LYS A 597 4.72 1.97 -14.00
C LYS A 597 4.81 2.86 -15.24
N GLY A 598 3.99 2.65 -16.26
CA GLY A 598 4.01 3.47 -17.48
C GLY A 598 5.24 3.25 -18.37
N THR A 599 6.06 2.23 -18.11
CA THR A 599 7.09 1.74 -19.05
C THR A 599 6.56 0.51 -19.77
N ILE A 600 7.02 0.25 -21.00
CA ILE A 600 6.55 -0.92 -21.78
C ILE A 600 6.83 -2.22 -21.01
N GLU A 601 8.06 -2.39 -20.53
CA GLU A 601 8.47 -3.57 -19.76
C GLU A 601 7.68 -3.69 -18.45
N GLY A 602 7.48 -2.57 -17.74
CA GLY A 602 6.74 -2.55 -16.48
C GLY A 602 5.25 -2.87 -16.65
N GLU A 603 4.61 -2.41 -17.73
CA GLU A 603 3.20 -2.73 -18.01
C GLU A 603 3.02 -4.18 -18.46
N LEU A 604 3.99 -4.73 -19.21
CA LEU A 604 4.00 -6.15 -19.58
C LEU A 604 4.15 -7.04 -18.34
N ALA A 605 5.13 -6.75 -17.48
CA ALA A 605 5.37 -7.50 -16.24
C ALA A 605 4.13 -7.51 -15.33
N ARG A 606 3.49 -6.35 -15.11
CA ARG A 606 2.25 -6.23 -14.32
C ARG A 606 1.09 -7.00 -14.93
N SER A 607 1.00 -7.07 -16.25
CA SER A 607 -0.06 -7.83 -16.94
C SER A 607 0.12 -9.34 -16.77
N VAL A 608 1.36 -9.84 -16.89
CA VAL A 608 1.70 -11.25 -16.61
C VAL A 608 1.49 -11.60 -15.13
N ALA A 609 1.69 -10.63 -14.23
CA ALA A 609 1.59 -10.79 -12.79
C ALA A 609 0.17 -10.73 -12.22
N LEU A 610 -0.83 -10.26 -12.99
CA LEU A 610 -2.16 -9.88 -12.48
C LEU A 610 -2.81 -10.95 -11.57
N PHE A 611 -2.74 -12.23 -11.96
CA PHE A 611 -3.34 -13.35 -11.23
C PHE A 611 -2.34 -14.19 -10.44
N LYS A 612 -1.08 -13.74 -10.36
CA LYS A 612 0.01 -14.46 -9.67
C LYS A 612 0.23 -13.99 -8.24
N GLY A 613 -0.46 -12.92 -7.81
CA GLY A 613 -0.33 -12.34 -6.48
C GLY A 613 -0.57 -13.33 -5.34
N PHE A 614 -1.72 -14.01 -5.35
CA PHE A 614 -2.10 -14.96 -4.31
C PHE A 614 -1.13 -16.15 -4.19
N PRO A 615 -0.83 -16.92 -5.25
CA PRO A 615 0.08 -18.06 -5.13
C PRO A 615 1.50 -17.65 -4.74
N PHE A 616 1.98 -16.47 -5.16
CA PHE A 616 3.30 -15.96 -4.76
C PHE A 616 3.32 -15.58 -3.27
N ALA A 617 2.28 -14.89 -2.79
CA ALA A 617 2.13 -14.56 -1.39
C ALA A 617 2.03 -15.80 -0.50
N MET A 618 1.31 -16.85 -0.94
CA MET A 618 1.27 -18.13 -0.22
C MET A 618 2.68 -18.71 -0.01
N VAL A 619 3.55 -18.61 -1.02
CA VAL A 619 4.93 -19.07 -0.92
C VAL A 619 5.73 -18.20 0.04
N SER A 620 5.79 -16.89 -0.23
CA SER A 620 6.64 -15.97 0.52
C SER A 620 6.24 -15.90 1.99
N ARG A 621 4.93 -15.90 2.27
CA ARG A 621 4.40 -15.88 3.63
C ARG A 621 4.46 -17.28 4.25
N HIS A 622 3.58 -18.20 3.86
CA HIS A 622 3.44 -19.45 4.62
C HIS A 622 4.56 -20.46 4.41
N TRP A 623 5.01 -20.68 3.18
CA TRP A 623 6.02 -21.70 2.93
C TRP A 623 7.42 -21.27 3.41
N MET A 624 7.80 -19.98 3.25
CA MET A 624 9.05 -19.51 3.86
C MET A 624 8.96 -19.49 5.39
N ARG A 625 7.80 -19.11 5.97
CA ARG A 625 7.57 -19.24 7.42
C ARG A 625 7.68 -20.69 7.90
N ALA A 626 7.20 -21.66 7.14
CA ALA A 626 7.32 -23.07 7.49
C ALA A 626 8.80 -23.46 7.68
N LEU A 627 9.69 -22.98 6.79
CA LEU A 627 11.13 -23.23 6.89
C LEU A 627 11.73 -22.62 8.17
N GLU A 628 11.23 -21.48 8.61
CA GLU A 628 11.74 -20.77 9.80
C GLU A 628 10.99 -21.13 11.11
N ALA A 629 9.95 -21.96 11.04
CA ALA A 629 9.03 -22.22 12.15
C ALA A 629 9.71 -22.69 13.44
N ASN A 630 10.79 -23.48 13.33
CA ASN A 630 11.56 -23.97 14.48
C ASN A 630 12.16 -22.83 15.31
N GLU A 631 12.61 -21.74 14.67
CA GLU A 631 13.17 -20.58 15.38
C GLU A 631 12.09 -19.86 16.21
N ALA A 632 10.84 -19.92 15.75
CA ALA A 632 9.68 -19.38 16.45
C ALA A 632 9.07 -20.37 17.48
N GLY A 633 9.72 -21.50 17.76
CA GLY A 633 9.25 -22.52 18.69
C GLY A 633 8.07 -23.35 18.19
N ASN A 634 7.91 -23.48 16.87
CA ASN A 634 6.91 -24.31 16.19
C ASN A 634 7.60 -25.43 15.39
N SER A 635 6.94 -26.57 15.16
CA SER A 635 7.51 -27.63 14.31
C SER A 635 7.44 -27.25 12.82
N ARG A 636 8.58 -27.18 12.13
CA ARG A 636 8.66 -27.01 10.65
C ARG A 636 7.79 -28.02 9.91
N ILE A 637 7.94 -29.30 10.24
CA ILE A 637 7.20 -30.38 9.59
C ILE A 637 5.71 -30.29 9.96
N GLY A 638 5.41 -30.04 11.24
CA GLY A 638 4.04 -29.87 11.71
C GLY A 638 3.31 -28.75 10.99
N TYR A 639 3.97 -27.59 10.85
CA TYR A 639 3.45 -26.42 10.15
C TYR A 639 3.20 -26.72 8.66
N GLY A 640 4.21 -27.28 7.97
CA GLY A 640 4.10 -27.60 6.54
C GLY A 640 3.02 -28.65 6.27
N ALA A 641 2.93 -29.69 7.10
CA ALA A 641 1.92 -30.73 6.99
C ALA A 641 0.50 -30.19 7.28
N SER A 642 0.33 -29.40 8.35
CA SER A 642 -0.98 -28.81 8.68
C SER A 642 -1.46 -27.88 7.57
N LEU A 643 -0.55 -27.07 7.02
CA LEU A 643 -0.87 -26.19 5.90
C LEU A 643 -1.25 -27.00 4.65
N ALA A 644 -0.46 -28.00 4.25
CA ALA A 644 -0.74 -28.79 3.06
C ALA A 644 -2.08 -29.54 3.16
N LEU A 645 -2.35 -30.18 4.30
CA LEU A 645 -3.61 -30.86 4.57
C LEU A 645 -4.79 -29.88 4.53
N GLY A 646 -4.65 -28.74 5.21
CA GLY A 646 -5.70 -27.73 5.25
C GLY A 646 -5.99 -27.11 3.89
N LEU A 647 -4.96 -26.77 3.10
CA LEU A 647 -5.15 -26.26 1.73
C LEU A 647 -5.81 -27.29 0.82
N THR A 648 -5.54 -28.58 1.03
CA THR A 648 -6.21 -29.66 0.31
C THR A 648 -7.69 -29.75 0.69
N LEU A 649 -8.01 -29.69 1.99
CA LEU A 649 -9.40 -29.78 2.48
C LEU A 649 -10.24 -28.56 2.10
N PHE A 650 -9.74 -27.34 2.34
CA PHE A 650 -10.45 -26.11 1.95
C PHE A 650 -10.43 -25.89 0.43
N GLY A 651 -9.42 -26.42 -0.27
CA GLY A 651 -9.41 -26.49 -1.72
C GLY A 651 -10.49 -27.41 -2.27
N SER A 652 -10.73 -28.55 -1.62
CA SER A 652 -11.86 -29.45 -1.92
C SER A 652 -13.19 -28.72 -1.71
N LEU A 653 -13.36 -28.02 -0.59
CA LEU A 653 -14.55 -27.23 -0.33
C LEU A 653 -14.75 -26.14 -1.40
N SER A 654 -13.68 -25.46 -1.82
CA SER A 654 -13.72 -24.46 -2.89
C SER A 654 -14.17 -25.05 -4.22
N LEU A 655 -13.72 -26.26 -4.56
CA LEU A 655 -14.15 -26.97 -5.77
C LEU A 655 -15.63 -27.34 -5.68
N ASP A 656 -16.06 -27.93 -4.56
CA ASP A 656 -17.45 -28.33 -4.35
C ASP A 656 -18.39 -27.11 -4.43
N LEU A 657 -18.04 -25.99 -3.80
CA LEU A 657 -18.82 -24.74 -3.86
C LEU A 657 -18.93 -24.18 -5.29
N LYS A 658 -17.85 -24.25 -6.08
CA LYS A 658 -17.85 -23.81 -7.48
C LYS A 658 -18.70 -24.71 -8.37
N ASP A 659 -18.64 -26.02 -8.15
CA ASP A 659 -19.42 -26.99 -8.90
C ASP A 659 -20.91 -26.81 -8.61
N VAL A 660 -21.29 -26.70 -7.32
CA VAL A 660 -22.66 -26.40 -6.91
C VAL A 660 -23.12 -25.06 -7.48
N GLN A 661 -22.32 -23.98 -7.35
CA GLN A 661 -22.65 -22.69 -7.94
C GLN A 661 -22.88 -22.75 -9.46
N SER A 662 -22.22 -23.67 -10.15
CA SER A 662 -22.34 -23.86 -11.60
C SER A 662 -23.45 -24.85 -12.00
N GLY A 663 -24.32 -25.26 -11.06
CA GLY A 663 -25.42 -26.19 -11.31
C GLY A 663 -25.03 -27.67 -11.34
N LYS A 664 -23.76 -28.00 -11.04
CA LYS A 664 -23.20 -29.35 -11.06
C LYS A 664 -23.27 -30.00 -9.68
N ASP A 665 -23.32 -31.33 -9.64
CA ASP A 665 -23.04 -32.06 -8.41
C ASP A 665 -21.56 -31.98 -8.03
N PRO A 666 -21.20 -32.08 -6.73
CA PRO A 666 -19.82 -32.23 -6.29
C PRO A 666 -19.10 -33.40 -6.98
N ARG A 667 -17.79 -33.28 -7.21
CA ARG A 667 -16.98 -34.35 -7.83
C ARG A 667 -16.85 -35.55 -6.90
N ASP A 668 -16.66 -36.71 -7.52
CA ASP A 668 -16.26 -37.92 -6.81
C ASP A 668 -14.87 -37.74 -6.18
N LYS A 669 -14.79 -37.91 -4.85
CA LYS A 669 -13.56 -37.78 -4.06
C LYS A 669 -12.72 -39.06 -4.05
N THR A 670 -13.20 -40.16 -4.60
CA THR A 670 -12.41 -41.39 -4.78
C THR A 670 -11.38 -41.26 -5.90
N ASP A 671 -11.57 -40.31 -6.83
CA ASP A 671 -10.62 -40.00 -7.88
C ASP A 671 -9.38 -39.26 -7.32
N PRO A 672 -8.16 -39.82 -7.41
CA PRO A 672 -6.95 -39.15 -6.95
C PRO A 672 -6.69 -37.80 -7.64
N ARG A 673 -7.18 -37.61 -8.88
CA ARG A 673 -7.06 -36.35 -9.62
C ARG A 673 -7.80 -35.22 -8.92
N PHE A 674 -8.89 -35.52 -8.20
CA PHE A 674 -9.64 -34.55 -7.41
C PHE A 674 -8.76 -33.93 -6.33
N TRP A 675 -8.03 -34.76 -5.56
CA TRP A 675 -7.22 -34.26 -4.45
C TRP A 675 -6.02 -33.43 -4.91
N PHE A 676 -5.44 -33.75 -6.07
CA PHE A 676 -4.43 -32.89 -6.70
C PHE A 676 -5.03 -31.54 -7.13
N GLN A 677 -6.22 -31.54 -7.73
CA GLN A 677 -6.94 -30.32 -8.09
C GLN A 677 -7.32 -29.50 -6.85
N ALA A 678 -7.74 -30.16 -5.77
CA ALA A 678 -8.10 -29.55 -4.51
C ALA A 678 -6.88 -28.85 -3.88
N PHE A 679 -5.75 -29.55 -3.80
CA PHE A 679 -4.50 -28.96 -3.32
C PHE A 679 -4.01 -27.79 -4.18
N ALA A 680 -4.14 -27.88 -5.51
CA ALA A 680 -3.82 -26.79 -6.43
C ALA A 680 -4.76 -25.58 -6.24
N GLN A 681 -6.06 -25.84 -6.12
CA GLN A 681 -7.09 -24.84 -5.84
C GLN A 681 -6.89 -24.16 -4.48
N GLY A 682 -6.33 -24.89 -3.51
CA GLY A 682 -5.90 -24.37 -2.21
C GLY A 682 -4.73 -23.38 -2.30
N GLY A 683 -4.03 -23.30 -3.44
CA GLY A 683 -2.81 -22.51 -3.59
C GLY A 683 -1.53 -23.25 -3.17
N GLY A 684 -1.61 -24.57 -2.93
CA GLY A 684 -0.47 -25.39 -2.51
C GLY A 684 0.44 -25.89 -3.65
N ALA A 685 -0.05 -25.90 -4.90
CA ALA A 685 0.64 -26.56 -6.01
C ALA A 685 1.85 -25.80 -6.58
N SER A 686 2.09 -24.54 -6.23
CA SER A 686 3.17 -23.74 -6.84
C SER A 686 4.60 -24.19 -6.46
N ILE A 687 4.77 -25.06 -5.45
CA ILE A 687 6.10 -25.44 -4.92
C ILE A 687 6.28 -26.94 -4.63
N PHE A 688 5.23 -27.74 -4.72
CA PHE A 688 5.21 -29.05 -4.06
C PHE A 688 6.19 -30.09 -4.65
N GLY A 689 6.64 -29.90 -5.91
CA GLY A 689 7.62 -30.78 -6.55
C GLY A 689 9.05 -30.66 -6.00
N ASP A 690 9.52 -29.44 -5.73
CA ASP A 690 10.95 -29.17 -5.45
C ASP A 690 11.25 -28.96 -3.96
N LEU A 691 10.31 -28.43 -3.17
CA LEU A 691 10.53 -28.07 -1.76
C LEU A 691 10.61 -29.29 -0.84
N LEU A 692 9.79 -30.32 -1.10
CA LEU A 692 9.81 -31.55 -0.30
C LEU A 692 11.11 -32.32 -0.50
N TYR A 693 11.66 -32.31 -1.73
CA TYR A 693 12.91 -32.98 -2.04
C TYR A 693 14.12 -32.22 -1.48
N ALA A 694 14.18 -30.90 -1.63
CA ALA A 694 15.25 -30.07 -1.06
C ALA A 694 15.26 -30.10 0.48
N GLY A 695 14.08 -30.20 1.12
CA GLY A 695 13.93 -30.33 2.57
C GLY A 695 14.22 -31.73 3.14
N LEU A 696 14.15 -32.79 2.32
CA LEU A 696 14.37 -34.18 2.75
C LEU A 696 15.74 -34.76 2.36
N SER A 697 16.40 -34.28 1.29
CA SER A 697 17.64 -34.91 0.79
C SER A 697 18.91 -34.07 0.93
N GLY A 698 18.81 -32.78 1.27
CA GLY A 698 19.97 -31.88 1.35
C GLY A 698 20.78 -31.75 0.04
N HIS A 699 20.32 -32.35 -1.06
CA HIS A 699 20.98 -32.36 -2.37
C HIS A 699 19.90 -32.36 -3.46
N GLY A 700 19.77 -31.25 -4.20
CA GLY A 700 18.89 -31.17 -5.37
C GLY A 700 19.24 -32.24 -6.42
N ARG A 701 18.24 -32.92 -6.98
CA ARG A 701 18.46 -33.96 -7.98
C ARG A 701 18.95 -33.30 -9.27
N GLY A 702 19.92 -33.95 -9.90
CA GLY A 702 20.72 -33.42 -10.99
C GLY A 702 19.94 -32.82 -12.16
N GLY A 703 20.43 -31.68 -12.62
CA GLY A 703 20.58 -31.41 -14.05
C GLY A 703 19.37 -30.92 -14.84
N GLN A 704 18.16 -30.90 -14.29
CA GLN A 704 17.04 -30.18 -14.92
C GLN A 704 16.84 -28.85 -14.21
N SER A 705 16.91 -27.76 -14.98
CA SER A 705 16.86 -26.41 -14.43
C SER A 705 15.54 -26.19 -13.70
N GLY A 706 15.60 -25.74 -12.44
CA GLY A 706 14.41 -25.28 -11.71
C GLY A 706 13.62 -24.22 -12.48
N ALA A 707 14.22 -23.59 -13.51
CA ALA A 707 13.55 -22.73 -14.46
C ALA A 707 12.45 -23.42 -15.30
N ALA A 708 12.57 -24.71 -15.64
CA ALA A 708 11.55 -25.43 -16.44
C ALA A 708 10.32 -25.79 -15.59
N THR A 709 10.52 -26.28 -14.36
CA THR A 709 9.45 -26.56 -13.39
C THR A 709 8.76 -25.28 -12.92
N LEU A 710 9.53 -24.23 -12.68
CA LEU A 710 9.05 -22.89 -12.35
C LEU A 710 8.33 -22.23 -13.53
N ALA A 711 8.79 -22.44 -14.77
CA ALA A 711 8.08 -22.01 -15.97
C ALA A 711 6.72 -22.71 -16.11
N SER A 712 6.61 -24.03 -15.82
CA SER A 712 5.31 -24.72 -15.81
C SER A 712 4.38 -24.28 -14.68
N ALA A 713 4.93 -23.95 -13.50
CA ALA A 713 4.16 -23.43 -12.37
C ALA A 713 3.72 -21.95 -12.58
N ILE A 714 4.54 -21.15 -13.25
CA ILE A 714 4.27 -19.76 -13.64
C ILE A 714 3.35 -19.69 -14.86
N ALA A 715 3.35 -20.72 -15.72
CA ALA A 715 2.47 -20.86 -16.87
C ALA A 715 1.17 -21.60 -16.56
N GLY A 716 0.78 -21.71 -15.27
CA GLY A 716 -0.46 -22.36 -14.84
C GLY A 716 -1.72 -21.87 -15.59
N PRO A 717 -2.88 -22.53 -15.40
CA PRO A 717 -4.06 -22.51 -16.30
C PRO A 717 -4.56 -21.15 -16.80
N VAL A 718 -4.21 -20.04 -16.14
CA VAL A 718 -4.43 -18.66 -16.59
C VAL A 718 -3.71 -18.34 -17.92
N VAL A 719 -2.55 -18.95 -18.22
CA VAL A 719 -1.92 -18.84 -19.54
C VAL A 719 -2.74 -19.61 -20.58
N GLY A 720 -3.41 -20.70 -20.17
CA GLY A 720 -4.44 -21.37 -20.95
C GLY A 720 -5.53 -20.40 -21.38
N ASP A 721 -6.11 -19.64 -20.44
CA ASP A 721 -7.16 -18.65 -20.72
C ASP A 721 -6.70 -17.49 -21.64
N ALA A 722 -5.43 -17.08 -21.54
CA ALA A 722 -4.85 -16.04 -22.41
C ALA A 722 -4.52 -16.56 -23.82
N TYR A 723 -4.13 -17.83 -23.92
CA TYR A 723 -4.00 -18.54 -25.20
C TYR A 723 -5.36 -18.85 -25.82
N GLU A 724 -6.39 -19.14 -25.02
CA GLU A 724 -7.79 -19.32 -25.45
C GLU A 724 -8.32 -18.02 -26.08
N LEU A 725 -7.97 -16.86 -25.50
CA LEU A 725 -8.43 -15.55 -26.00
C LEU A 725 -7.87 -15.17 -27.39
N ALA A 726 -6.62 -15.51 -27.69
CA ALA A 726 -5.96 -15.15 -28.97
C ALA A 726 -5.95 -16.30 -29.98
N GLY A 727 -5.88 -17.54 -29.48
CA GLY A 727 -5.87 -18.78 -30.24
C GLY A 727 -7.26 -19.16 -30.73
N ASP A 728 -8.26 -19.21 -29.85
CA ASP A 728 -9.57 -19.76 -30.22
C ASP A 728 -10.44 -18.73 -30.96
N LEU A 729 -10.40 -17.45 -30.55
CA LEU A 729 -11.26 -16.44 -31.17
C LEU A 729 -10.79 -16.02 -32.58
N ILE A 730 -9.48 -16.03 -32.85
CA ILE A 730 -8.88 -15.50 -34.08
C ILE A 730 -8.25 -16.61 -34.92
N LEU A 731 -7.35 -17.43 -34.35
CA LEU A 731 -6.65 -18.48 -35.12
C LEU A 731 -7.55 -19.68 -35.40
N GLU A 732 -8.37 -20.13 -34.45
CA GLU A 732 -9.26 -21.27 -34.62
C GLU A 732 -10.44 -20.91 -35.54
N ASN A 733 -11.01 -19.70 -35.48
CA ASN A 733 -12.01 -19.24 -36.46
C ASN A 733 -11.42 -19.07 -37.87
N ILE A 734 -10.20 -18.54 -38.01
CA ILE A 734 -9.52 -18.44 -39.32
C ILE A 734 -9.15 -19.83 -39.85
N ARG A 735 -8.81 -20.78 -38.96
CA ARG A 735 -8.51 -22.16 -39.30
C ARG A 735 -9.76 -22.96 -39.65
N GLN A 736 -10.83 -22.85 -38.88
CA GLN A 736 -12.15 -23.46 -39.15
C GLN A 736 -12.76 -22.88 -40.43
N ALA A 737 -12.62 -21.57 -40.68
CA ALA A 737 -12.98 -20.94 -41.94
C ALA A 737 -12.12 -21.42 -43.13
N LYS A 738 -10.82 -21.71 -42.91
CA LYS A 738 -9.94 -22.33 -43.92
C LYS A 738 -10.19 -23.83 -44.13
N GLU A 739 -10.64 -24.55 -43.10
CA GLU A 739 -10.96 -25.98 -43.11
C GLU A 739 -12.43 -26.27 -43.48
N GLY A 740 -13.24 -25.24 -43.73
CA GLY A 740 -14.64 -25.37 -44.15
C GLY A 740 -15.62 -25.82 -43.05
N ARG A 741 -15.30 -25.59 -41.78
CA ARG A 741 -16.17 -25.88 -40.62
C ARG A 741 -16.98 -24.64 -40.22
N ASP A 742 -18.20 -24.84 -39.70
CA ASP A 742 -19.10 -23.77 -39.27
C ASP A 742 -18.47 -22.89 -38.18
N THR A 743 -18.26 -21.61 -38.46
CA THR A 743 -17.66 -20.66 -37.51
C THR A 743 -18.67 -20.21 -36.46
N HIS A 744 -18.29 -20.29 -35.18
CA HIS A 744 -19.16 -19.98 -34.04
C HIS A 744 -18.93 -18.54 -33.49
N ALA A 745 -18.44 -17.64 -34.34
CA ALA A 745 -17.96 -16.32 -33.98
C ALA A 745 -18.97 -15.47 -33.18
N GLY A 746 -20.27 -15.60 -33.44
CA GLY A 746 -21.32 -14.88 -32.70
C GLY A 746 -21.49 -15.37 -31.25
N ALA A 747 -21.50 -16.69 -31.04
CA ALA A 747 -21.58 -17.30 -29.71
C ALA A 747 -20.31 -17.02 -28.89
N GLU A 748 -19.16 -17.01 -29.55
CA GLU A 748 -17.86 -16.68 -28.95
C GLU A 748 -17.73 -15.19 -28.61
N ALA A 749 -18.18 -14.29 -29.48
CA ALA A 749 -18.23 -12.85 -29.21
C ALA A 749 -19.19 -12.53 -28.05
N LEU A 750 -20.35 -13.20 -27.98
CA LEU A 750 -21.26 -13.06 -26.83
C LEU A 750 -20.60 -13.59 -25.54
N ARG A 751 -19.96 -14.77 -25.58
CA ARG A 751 -19.27 -15.35 -24.42
C ARG A 751 -18.14 -14.44 -23.93
N PHE A 752 -17.36 -13.88 -24.85
CA PHE A 752 -16.32 -12.90 -24.57
C PHE A 752 -16.92 -11.65 -23.93
N GLY A 753 -17.91 -11.02 -24.58
CA GLY A 753 -18.56 -9.82 -24.07
C GLY A 753 -19.15 -9.99 -22.67
N LEU A 754 -19.83 -11.11 -22.41
CA LEU A 754 -20.39 -11.44 -21.09
C LEU A 754 -19.33 -11.85 -20.07
N GLY A 755 -18.27 -12.54 -20.50
CA GLY A 755 -17.14 -12.91 -19.67
C GLY A 755 -16.36 -11.72 -19.11
N HIS A 756 -16.50 -10.55 -19.75
CA HIS A 756 -15.86 -9.30 -19.34
C HIS A 756 -16.86 -8.22 -18.91
N ALA A 757 -18.16 -8.52 -18.91
CA ALA A 757 -19.18 -7.59 -18.48
C ALA A 757 -19.14 -7.38 -16.95
N PRO A 758 -19.24 -6.12 -16.47
CA PRO A 758 -19.19 -5.82 -15.04
C PRO A 758 -20.40 -6.43 -14.30
N LEU A 759 -20.18 -6.86 -13.05
CA LEU A 759 -21.19 -7.41 -12.12
C LEU A 759 -21.88 -8.72 -12.53
N ILE A 760 -21.94 -9.06 -13.83
CA ILE A 760 -22.57 -10.28 -14.34
C ILE A 760 -21.87 -11.54 -13.84
N ASN A 761 -20.57 -11.48 -13.62
CA ASN A 761 -19.76 -12.63 -13.21
C ASN A 761 -19.69 -12.84 -11.68
N VAL A 762 -20.37 -12.00 -10.88
CA VAL A 762 -20.53 -12.23 -9.45
C VAL A 762 -21.24 -13.56 -9.23
N TRP A 763 -20.66 -14.44 -8.40
CA TRP A 763 -21.02 -15.87 -8.35
C TRP A 763 -22.52 -16.19 -8.23
N TYR A 764 -23.29 -15.44 -7.43
CA TYR A 764 -24.75 -15.64 -7.30
C TYR A 764 -25.54 -15.02 -8.46
N ILE A 765 -25.10 -13.89 -9.01
CA ILE A 765 -25.71 -13.24 -10.17
C ILE A 765 -25.50 -14.11 -11.42
N ARG A 766 -24.28 -14.61 -11.59
CA ARG A 766 -23.88 -15.46 -12.70
C ARG A 766 -24.72 -16.73 -12.75
N ALA A 767 -24.87 -17.42 -11.61
CA ALA A 767 -25.71 -18.61 -11.51
C ALA A 767 -27.16 -18.32 -11.96
N ALA A 768 -27.76 -17.22 -11.49
CA ALA A 768 -29.10 -16.84 -11.88
C ALA A 768 -29.20 -16.50 -13.39
N LEU A 769 -28.27 -15.72 -13.93
CA LEU A 769 -28.27 -15.31 -15.33
C LEU A 769 -27.99 -16.48 -16.29
N ASP A 770 -27.10 -17.40 -15.92
CA ASP A 770 -26.79 -18.59 -16.70
C ASP A 770 -28.07 -19.36 -17.02
N HIS A 771 -28.91 -19.61 -16.01
CA HIS A 771 -30.15 -20.37 -16.17
C HIS A 771 -31.36 -19.56 -16.64
N ALA A 772 -31.41 -18.26 -16.36
CA ALA A 772 -32.51 -17.41 -16.81
C ALA A 772 -32.39 -17.02 -18.30
N PHE A 773 -31.17 -16.82 -18.80
CA PHE A 773 -30.98 -16.23 -20.13
C PHE A 773 -29.73 -16.74 -20.87
N LEU A 774 -28.55 -16.79 -20.24
CA LEU A 774 -27.29 -16.98 -20.98
C LEU A 774 -27.18 -18.36 -21.63
N HIS A 775 -27.63 -19.43 -20.95
CA HIS A 775 -27.66 -20.77 -21.54
C HIS A 775 -28.56 -20.82 -22.78
N GLN A 776 -29.73 -20.17 -22.74
CA GLN A 776 -30.64 -20.12 -23.89
C GLN A 776 -30.05 -19.32 -25.05
N ALA A 777 -29.40 -18.19 -24.75
CA ALA A 777 -28.71 -17.38 -25.76
C ALA A 777 -27.54 -18.15 -26.42
N GLN A 778 -26.79 -18.94 -25.64
CA GLN A 778 -25.72 -19.78 -26.17
C GLN A 778 -26.25 -20.94 -27.02
N GLU A 779 -27.33 -21.59 -26.60
CA GLU A 779 -27.99 -22.65 -27.37
C GLU A 779 -28.59 -22.12 -28.68
N PHE A 780 -29.14 -20.90 -28.67
CA PHE A 780 -29.65 -20.22 -29.86
C PHE A 780 -28.54 -19.87 -30.86
N LEU A 781 -27.40 -19.34 -30.38
CA LEU A 781 -26.28 -18.95 -31.23
C LEU A 781 -25.39 -20.13 -31.67
N SER A 782 -25.40 -21.23 -30.92
CA SER A 782 -24.67 -22.46 -31.23
C SER A 782 -25.55 -23.68 -30.87
N PRO A 783 -26.27 -24.24 -31.85
CA PRO A 783 -27.14 -25.38 -31.61
C PRO A 783 -26.40 -26.56 -30.97
N ASN A 784 -27.05 -27.24 -30.03
CA ASN A 784 -26.52 -28.35 -29.22
C ASN A 784 -25.31 -27.99 -28.36
N TYR A 785 -25.14 -26.71 -28.00
CA TYR A 785 -24.05 -26.28 -27.14
C TYR A 785 -24.19 -26.83 -25.72
N LEU A 786 -25.39 -26.75 -25.14
CA LEU A 786 -25.67 -27.22 -23.78
C LEU A 786 -25.54 -28.74 -23.67
N GLY A 787 -25.87 -29.48 -24.72
CA GLY A 787 -25.63 -30.93 -24.81
C GLY A 787 -24.14 -31.25 -24.80
N ARG A 788 -23.35 -30.61 -25.68
CA ARG A 788 -21.88 -30.76 -25.70
C ARG A 788 -21.23 -30.40 -24.36
N MET A 789 -21.74 -29.40 -23.67
CA MET A 789 -21.27 -29.00 -22.35
C MET A 789 -21.55 -30.08 -21.30
N GLN A 790 -22.75 -30.64 -21.30
CA GLN A 790 -23.13 -31.73 -20.39
C GLN A 790 -22.28 -32.99 -20.64
N ASP A 791 -22.13 -33.40 -21.89
CA ASP A 791 -21.34 -34.57 -22.28
C ASP A 791 -19.87 -34.43 -21.86
N ARG A 792 -19.30 -33.23 -22.00
CA ARG A 792 -17.92 -32.94 -21.57
C ARG A 792 -17.76 -33.08 -20.06
N VAL A 793 -18.66 -32.47 -19.29
CA VAL A 793 -18.61 -32.51 -17.82
C VAL A 793 -18.75 -33.95 -17.30
N TYR A 794 -19.65 -34.74 -17.90
CA TYR A 794 -19.80 -36.15 -17.57
C TYR A 794 -18.56 -36.97 -17.96
N ARG A 795 -17.99 -36.74 -19.15
CA ARG A 795 -16.81 -37.47 -19.63
C ARG A 795 -15.56 -37.18 -18.81
N ASP A 796 -15.31 -35.92 -18.48
CA ASP A 796 -14.07 -35.49 -17.84
C ASP A 796 -14.07 -35.78 -16.33
N TYR A 797 -15.24 -35.65 -15.68
CA TYR A 797 -15.37 -35.68 -14.23
C TYR A 797 -16.41 -36.67 -13.68
N GLY A 798 -17.15 -37.38 -14.54
CA GLY A 798 -18.25 -38.26 -14.10
C GLY A 798 -19.40 -37.51 -13.41
N GLN A 799 -19.50 -36.18 -13.63
CA GLN A 799 -20.44 -35.32 -12.92
C GLN A 799 -21.76 -35.15 -13.67
N ASP A 800 -22.86 -35.15 -12.91
CA ASP A 800 -24.19 -34.76 -13.37
C ASP A 800 -24.53 -33.32 -12.96
N PHE A 801 -25.60 -32.77 -13.55
CA PHE A 801 -26.18 -31.48 -13.18
C PHE A 801 -27.42 -31.66 -12.29
N TYR A 802 -27.46 -30.99 -11.14
CA TYR A 802 -28.68 -30.87 -10.33
C TYR A 802 -29.58 -29.74 -10.84
N TRP A 803 -28.96 -28.68 -11.37
CA TRP A 803 -29.62 -27.63 -12.11
C TRP A 803 -29.16 -27.72 -13.55
N ARG A 804 -30.00 -28.32 -14.40
CA ARG A 804 -29.63 -28.56 -15.79
C ARG A 804 -29.48 -27.25 -16.55
N PRO A 805 -28.45 -27.13 -17.41
CA PRO A 805 -28.31 -25.97 -18.28
C PRO A 805 -29.55 -25.81 -19.17
N GLY A 806 -30.05 -24.58 -19.30
CA GLY A 806 -31.27 -24.26 -20.04
C GLY A 806 -32.60 -24.41 -19.26
N GLN A 807 -32.58 -25.03 -18.07
CA GLN A 807 -33.75 -25.06 -17.19
C GLN A 807 -33.80 -23.83 -16.27
N THR A 808 -34.99 -23.27 -16.09
CA THR A 808 -35.22 -22.10 -15.21
C THR A 808 -35.22 -22.45 -13.73
N LEU A 809 -35.54 -23.70 -13.38
CA LEU A 809 -35.51 -24.22 -12.01
C LEU A 809 -34.66 -25.50 -11.93
N PRO A 810 -34.09 -25.82 -10.76
CA PRO A 810 -33.39 -27.08 -10.56
C PRO A 810 -34.36 -28.28 -10.62
N ASP A 811 -33.93 -29.37 -11.25
CA ASP A 811 -34.72 -30.60 -11.33
C ASP A 811 -34.67 -31.41 -10.03
N ARG A 812 -33.62 -31.19 -9.23
CA ARG A 812 -33.36 -31.84 -7.95
C ARG A 812 -32.38 -31.04 -7.10
N ALA A 813 -32.21 -31.44 -5.84
CA ALA A 813 -31.13 -30.93 -5.00
C ALA A 813 -29.75 -31.46 -5.44
N PRO A 814 -28.65 -30.73 -5.15
CA PRO A 814 -27.29 -31.23 -5.36
C PRO A 814 -27.02 -32.46 -4.48
N ARG A 815 -26.26 -33.44 -5.01
CA ARG A 815 -25.83 -34.63 -4.27
C ARG A 815 -24.70 -34.27 -3.28
N LEU A 816 -25.05 -33.63 -2.16
CA LEU A 816 -24.08 -33.20 -1.15
C LEU A 816 -23.39 -34.38 -0.43
N GLU A 817 -23.91 -35.60 -0.55
CA GLU A 817 -23.27 -36.81 -0.01
C GLU A 817 -21.86 -37.02 -0.58
N ALA A 818 -21.65 -36.67 -1.85
CA ALA A 818 -20.33 -36.67 -2.49
C ALA A 818 -19.36 -35.66 -1.87
N MET A 819 -19.84 -34.64 -1.13
CA MET A 819 -18.97 -33.75 -0.35
C MET A 819 -18.31 -34.47 0.83
N ALA A 820 -18.97 -35.50 1.37
CA ALA A 820 -18.45 -36.32 2.47
C ALA A 820 -17.64 -37.54 2.00
N GLY A 821 -17.46 -37.70 0.68
CA GLY A 821 -16.73 -38.83 0.08
C GLY A 821 -17.51 -40.16 0.14
N ARG A 822 -18.84 -40.09 0.04
CA ARG A 822 -19.73 -41.25 0.03
C ARG A 822 -20.57 -41.30 -1.24
#